data_AF-A0A917JZ73-F1
#
_entry.id   AF-A0A917JZ73-F1
#
_cell.length_a   1.000
_cell.length_b   1.000
_cell.length_c   1.000
_cell.angle_alpha   90.00
_cell.angle_beta   90.00
_cell.angle_gamma   90.00
#
_symmetry.space_group_name_H-M   'P 1'
#
loop_
_entity.id
_entity.type
_entity.pdbx_description
1 polymer ?
#
loop_
_entity_poly.entity_id
_entity_poly.type
_entity_poly.pdbx_seq_one_letter_code
_entity_poly.pdbx_strand_id
1 'polypeptide(L)'
;MLSCMLLSRLQKFSHELTLIPDKTARDVDLLQDIHTFLENLPVELRSKEEDLSPEQTLAIEEFVLKLFAERWERIKDTAEDYTLSNSTVNQLWITYAQELEDLPNRTYLQILFPNVTNRKDPNTLALLHECRNPQSLYLAQDGVTLCQVSGLFSRIIMGKSLSTYRQNKLSKVYPLSINELRRLRAKPDHSFSAQHAGYEYTKFWSYLENLVFRTWENKGRPPRMAVVELYELLQYFFQSSPRNQIEFHKRIFALNEMLEGEPVDDVNSFFGQVIEVEGRSCFLIDVLLGCLEQDLSSLHSKLHGIVKWISQYDASFILNSRSLRPLYESLHLGAGFTVNDLIEALQNLSEAESEYKDDLVQIILKLEATKSFEKYIIEEIEALYKKRWLTIMGKELDYTRTQVGLNALWIRLAQLLSGADLVSKNYYTLLMPTLKSEIDPIELQSTVNFSLDDTLLSEDGQMLIYLPYCLRQLESQGTFYVPSMGLNSPPHPLTEIEKERLKSNGKYRRYLKTYEQDEIEPLSIPTLLAIWNLVNHSLYPVGLIYAKNYSVAQLTAAEEAFDEFREYFEALTHEEKEQITKHTIIYYGQKRTFGDVLDQVYKGECVALCCRWFMQLVVDYFPWLKFRRDIEENRIVQLDEIRHAAQRKIINKNKSNELIRHLQKIYCSLLSRRFSEKTHRISGFNYENDVPEIGEKLFNLLAPFFVAEKFDSVHEVYIEVIKQVNASLFDGTNHPSDDTKRWLKSIMTGELFRVTSWLNPQAMLNVFPVLMPNNSPAHDAVIKAMISKSHPFIREICFNLFCLSTLTDKAMRQLKHALDTSSISLDEDYLLLCLSDLIARRLSQEGSKSSTLGFEFHRRRPMVKKDWERTILQGFKSLPETVLSIADLLQHAENTLIRLRIPLTLNLQKYWFSLTSRRLPPPGFSHTSDVTGPTLSS
;
A
#
# COMPACT_ATOMS: atom_id res chain seq x y z
N MET A 1 8.41 -59.14 -7.04
CA MET A 1 7.57 -59.16 -8.27
C MET A 1 7.71 -57.90 -9.14
N LEU A 2 7.37 -56.68 -8.68
CA LEU A 2 7.58 -55.45 -9.48
C LEU A 2 9.06 -55.18 -9.84
N SER A 3 9.98 -55.58 -8.97
CA SER A 3 11.42 -55.32 -9.07
C SER A 3 12.11 -56.05 -10.24
N CYS A 4 11.94 -57.37 -10.40
CA CYS A 4 12.50 -58.14 -11.54
C CYS A 4 11.95 -57.70 -12.91
N MET A 5 10.76 -57.09 -12.95
CA MET A 5 10.15 -56.64 -14.20
C MET A 5 10.88 -55.43 -14.80
N LEU A 6 11.37 -54.49 -13.98
CA LEU A 6 12.02 -53.26 -14.45
C LEU A 6 13.32 -53.54 -15.24
N LEU A 7 14.20 -54.40 -14.69
CA LEU A 7 15.44 -54.81 -15.37
C LEU A 7 15.15 -55.56 -16.68
N SER A 8 14.14 -56.44 -16.67
CA SER A 8 13.74 -57.18 -17.87
C SER A 8 13.18 -56.28 -18.98
N ARG A 9 12.44 -55.21 -18.62
CA ARG A 9 11.93 -54.21 -19.55
C ARG A 9 13.08 -53.37 -20.13
N LEU A 10 14.06 -52.97 -19.32
CA LEU A 10 15.26 -52.26 -19.80
C LEU A 10 16.09 -53.13 -20.78
N GLN A 11 16.28 -54.42 -20.47
CA GLN A 11 16.97 -55.37 -21.37
C GLN A 11 16.22 -55.55 -22.69
N LYS A 12 14.89 -55.70 -22.63
CA LYS A 12 14.01 -55.78 -23.82
C LYS A 12 14.13 -54.51 -24.66
N PHE A 13 13.98 -53.35 -24.04
CA PHE A 13 14.10 -52.04 -24.70
C PHE A 13 15.46 -51.86 -25.37
N SER A 14 16.55 -52.18 -24.69
CA SER A 14 17.92 -52.13 -25.22
C SER A 14 18.10 -53.01 -26.46
N HIS A 15 17.58 -54.23 -26.43
CA HIS A 15 17.61 -55.14 -27.56
C HIS A 15 16.80 -54.60 -28.75
N GLU A 16 15.56 -54.17 -28.51
CA GLU A 16 14.69 -53.62 -29.55
C GLU A 16 15.27 -52.34 -30.15
N LEU A 17 15.84 -51.46 -29.33
CA LEU A 17 16.53 -50.26 -29.79
C LEU A 17 17.69 -50.67 -30.71
N THR A 18 18.53 -51.63 -30.32
CA THR A 18 19.65 -52.15 -31.13
C THR A 18 19.23 -52.56 -32.54
N LEU A 19 18.04 -53.13 -32.72
CA LEU A 19 17.53 -53.60 -34.02
C LEU A 19 17.07 -52.48 -34.97
N ILE A 20 16.87 -51.25 -34.50
CA ILE A 20 16.38 -50.16 -35.35
C ILE A 20 17.52 -49.60 -36.23
N PRO A 21 17.45 -49.63 -37.57
CA PRO A 21 18.53 -49.12 -38.41
C PRO A 21 18.68 -47.59 -38.37
N ASP A 22 17.56 -46.87 -38.23
CA ASP A 22 17.50 -45.40 -38.31
C ASP A 22 17.61 -44.72 -36.94
N LYS A 23 18.60 -45.12 -36.13
CA LYS A 23 18.89 -44.42 -34.86
C LYS A 23 19.54 -43.07 -35.13
N THR A 24 19.22 -42.08 -34.31
CA THR A 24 20.05 -40.87 -34.25
C THR A 24 21.41 -41.21 -33.64
N ALA A 25 22.47 -40.47 -33.96
CA ALA A 25 23.76 -40.62 -33.29
C ALA A 25 23.63 -40.55 -31.74
N ARG A 26 22.66 -39.76 -31.27
CA ARG A 26 22.36 -39.56 -29.85
C ARG A 26 21.73 -40.79 -29.20
N ASP A 27 20.91 -41.55 -29.93
CA ASP A 27 20.33 -42.81 -29.47
C ASP A 27 21.38 -43.93 -29.41
N VAL A 28 22.41 -43.86 -30.25
CA VAL A 28 23.55 -44.78 -30.19
C VAL A 28 24.36 -44.56 -28.91
N ASP A 29 24.63 -43.30 -28.54
CA ASP A 29 25.33 -42.98 -27.29
C ASP A 29 24.56 -43.50 -26.07
N LEU A 30 23.25 -43.22 -25.99
CA LEU A 30 22.40 -43.69 -24.90
C LEU A 30 22.30 -45.22 -24.84
N LEU A 31 22.29 -45.90 -26.00
CA LEU A 31 22.33 -47.35 -26.06
C LEU A 31 23.65 -47.90 -25.50
N GLN A 32 24.78 -47.24 -25.76
CA GLN A 32 26.06 -47.61 -25.18
C GLN A 32 26.08 -47.38 -23.65
N ASP A 33 25.46 -46.31 -23.16
CA ASP A 33 25.29 -46.06 -21.73
C ASP A 33 24.44 -47.17 -21.08
N ILE A 34 23.36 -47.60 -21.74
CA ILE A 34 22.54 -48.74 -21.30
C ILE A 34 23.36 -50.03 -21.25
N HIS A 35 24.10 -50.36 -22.31
CA HIS A 35 24.94 -51.56 -22.33
C HIS A 35 26.00 -51.53 -21.21
N THR A 36 26.66 -50.39 -21.03
CA THR A 36 27.67 -50.21 -19.97
C THR A 36 27.05 -50.38 -18.58
N PHE A 37 25.85 -49.84 -18.36
CA PHE A 37 25.12 -50.03 -17.10
C PHE A 37 24.79 -51.52 -16.87
N LEU A 38 24.23 -52.19 -17.88
CA LEU A 38 23.91 -53.62 -17.81
C LEU A 38 25.17 -54.49 -17.61
N GLU A 39 26.31 -54.09 -18.18
CA GLU A 39 27.62 -54.74 -18.05
C GLU A 39 28.31 -54.49 -16.70
N ASN A 40 27.87 -53.51 -15.92
CA ASN A 40 28.37 -53.27 -14.57
C ASN A 40 27.50 -53.93 -13.49
N LEU A 41 26.35 -54.49 -13.85
CA LEU A 41 25.51 -55.25 -12.91
C LEU A 41 26.14 -56.64 -12.60
N PRO A 42 26.11 -57.10 -11.34
CA PRO A 42 26.51 -58.45 -10.94
C PRO A 42 25.95 -59.55 -11.87
N VAL A 43 26.76 -60.59 -12.13
CA VAL A 43 26.42 -61.65 -13.09
C VAL A 43 25.16 -62.41 -12.67
N GLU A 44 24.96 -62.58 -11.36
CA GLU A 44 23.80 -63.24 -10.77
C GLU A 44 22.48 -62.53 -11.16
N LEU A 45 22.48 -61.19 -11.14
CA LEU A 45 21.32 -60.35 -11.47
C LEU A 45 20.97 -60.33 -12.97
N ARG A 46 21.92 -60.67 -13.85
CA ARG A 46 21.66 -60.73 -15.30
C ARG A 46 20.88 -61.98 -15.71
N SER A 47 20.87 -63.01 -14.87
CA SER A 47 20.38 -64.36 -15.20
C SER A 47 18.89 -64.62 -14.95
N LYS A 48 18.10 -63.58 -14.61
CA LYS A 48 16.63 -63.59 -14.41
C LYS A 48 16.07 -64.39 -13.21
N GLU A 49 16.90 -64.87 -12.26
CA GLU A 49 16.43 -65.80 -11.21
C GLU A 49 16.45 -65.27 -9.75
N GLU A 50 16.91 -64.05 -9.47
CA GLU A 50 16.90 -63.47 -8.11
C GLU A 50 16.05 -62.19 -7.98
N ASP A 51 15.33 -62.06 -6.86
CA ASP A 51 14.60 -60.84 -6.48
C ASP A 51 15.60 -59.72 -6.19
N LEU A 52 15.54 -58.63 -6.97
CA LEU A 52 16.35 -57.43 -6.77
C LEU A 52 16.11 -56.81 -5.39
N SER A 53 17.18 -56.34 -4.74
CA SER A 53 17.06 -55.58 -3.48
C SER A 53 16.34 -54.24 -3.70
N PRO A 54 15.74 -53.62 -2.66
CA PRO A 54 15.13 -52.31 -2.76
C PRO A 54 16.10 -51.23 -3.27
N GLU A 55 17.35 -51.26 -2.82
CA GLU A 55 18.42 -50.33 -3.25
C GLU A 55 18.77 -50.52 -4.73
N GLN A 56 18.83 -51.76 -5.20
CA GLN A 56 19.09 -52.07 -6.61
C GLN A 56 17.93 -51.68 -7.52
N THR A 57 16.70 -51.90 -7.06
CA THR A 57 15.49 -51.49 -7.79
C THR A 57 15.45 -49.97 -7.94
N LEU A 58 15.74 -49.23 -6.88
CA LEU A 58 15.83 -47.77 -6.89
C LEU A 58 16.95 -47.28 -7.83
N ALA A 59 18.14 -47.90 -7.80
CA ALA A 59 19.24 -47.53 -8.69
C ALA A 59 18.91 -47.73 -10.18
N ILE A 60 18.19 -48.81 -10.52
CA ILE A 60 17.71 -49.05 -11.91
C ILE A 60 16.65 -48.02 -12.28
N GLU A 61 15.70 -47.72 -11.39
CA GLU A 61 14.69 -46.68 -11.60
C GLU A 61 15.33 -45.31 -11.87
N GLU A 62 16.26 -44.89 -11.01
CA GLU A 62 17.00 -43.64 -11.17
C GLU A 62 17.77 -43.59 -12.49
N PHE A 63 18.42 -44.69 -12.89
CA PHE A 63 19.10 -44.79 -14.17
C PHE A 63 18.15 -44.65 -15.35
N VAL A 64 17.02 -45.35 -15.35
CA VAL A 64 16.01 -45.28 -16.43
C VAL A 64 15.45 -43.87 -16.55
N LEU A 65 15.09 -43.24 -15.44
CA LEU A 65 14.60 -41.86 -15.44
C LEU A 65 15.66 -40.87 -15.94
N LYS A 66 16.94 -41.10 -15.61
CA LYS A 66 18.06 -40.32 -16.13
C LYS A 66 18.18 -40.45 -17.65
N LEU A 67 18.03 -41.65 -18.22
CA LEU A 67 18.06 -41.85 -19.68
C LEU A 67 16.98 -41.06 -20.41
N PHE A 68 15.74 -41.09 -19.89
CA PHE A 68 14.65 -40.31 -20.47
C PHE A 68 14.93 -38.80 -20.38
N ALA A 69 15.47 -38.31 -19.26
CA ALA A 69 15.86 -36.92 -19.12
C ALA A 69 16.99 -36.52 -20.07
N GLU A 70 18.04 -37.32 -20.18
CA GLU A 70 19.14 -37.09 -21.10
C GLU A 70 18.68 -37.11 -22.56
N ARG A 71 17.78 -38.03 -22.92
CA ARG A 71 17.18 -38.03 -24.26
C ARG A 71 16.34 -36.79 -24.50
N TRP A 72 15.45 -36.43 -23.58
CA TRP A 72 14.55 -35.29 -23.73
C TRP A 72 15.31 -33.98 -23.97
N GLU A 73 16.33 -33.69 -23.15
CA GLU A 73 17.19 -32.51 -23.31
C GLU A 73 17.91 -32.48 -24.67
N ARG A 74 18.17 -33.65 -25.26
CA ARG A 74 18.81 -33.78 -26.57
C ARG A 74 17.84 -33.72 -27.76
N ILE A 75 16.54 -33.99 -27.60
CA ILE A 75 15.58 -34.03 -28.72
C ILE A 75 14.56 -32.89 -28.71
N LYS A 76 14.35 -32.23 -27.58
CA LYS A 76 13.41 -31.12 -27.44
C LYS A 76 13.65 -30.06 -28.52
N ASP A 77 12.57 -29.60 -29.16
CA ASP A 77 12.60 -28.59 -30.23
C ASP A 77 13.42 -29.00 -31.48
N THR A 78 13.70 -30.28 -31.66
CA THR A 78 14.34 -30.84 -32.88
C THR A 78 13.35 -31.66 -33.70
N ALA A 79 13.75 -32.12 -34.89
CA ALA A 79 12.94 -33.00 -35.72
C ALA A 79 12.53 -34.33 -35.02
N GLU A 80 13.25 -34.74 -33.97
CA GLU A 80 12.98 -35.97 -33.22
C GLU A 80 12.17 -35.74 -31.94
N ASP A 81 11.69 -34.52 -31.69
CA ASP A 81 10.84 -34.21 -30.53
C ASP A 81 9.59 -35.11 -30.54
N TYR A 82 9.25 -35.71 -29.39
CA TYR A 82 8.09 -36.61 -29.25
C TYR A 82 6.77 -35.97 -29.67
N THR A 83 6.67 -34.64 -29.55
CA THR A 83 5.48 -33.90 -29.97
C THR A 83 5.46 -33.65 -31.48
N LEU A 84 6.56 -33.82 -32.21
CA LEU A 84 6.68 -33.50 -33.64
C LEU A 84 6.84 -34.75 -34.51
N SER A 85 7.51 -35.79 -34.03
CA SER A 85 7.84 -36.98 -34.82
C SER A 85 7.29 -38.27 -34.22
N ASN A 86 6.77 -39.13 -35.10
CA ASN A 86 6.32 -40.49 -34.80
C ASN A 86 7.27 -41.52 -35.44
N SER A 87 8.57 -41.24 -35.46
CA SER A 87 9.59 -42.17 -35.95
C SER A 87 9.55 -43.51 -35.19
N THR A 88 10.05 -44.58 -35.81
CA THR A 88 10.11 -45.91 -35.18
C THR A 88 10.86 -45.87 -33.84
N VAL A 89 11.90 -45.05 -33.75
CA VAL A 89 12.66 -44.80 -32.52
C VAL A 89 11.79 -44.14 -31.45
N ASN A 90 11.05 -43.08 -31.81
CA ASN A 90 10.15 -42.41 -30.87
C ASN A 90 9.02 -43.32 -30.39
N GLN A 91 8.45 -44.15 -31.27
CA GLN A 91 7.44 -45.15 -30.88
C GLN A 91 7.99 -46.14 -29.85
N LEU A 92 9.25 -46.57 -30.01
CA LEU A 92 9.90 -47.45 -29.04
C LEU A 92 10.04 -46.78 -27.67
N TRP A 93 10.54 -45.54 -27.62
CA TRP A 93 10.66 -44.77 -26.38
C TRP A 93 9.31 -44.49 -25.71
N ILE A 94 8.28 -44.16 -26.50
CA ILE A 94 6.92 -43.95 -26.01
C ILE A 94 6.33 -45.24 -25.43
N THR A 95 6.49 -46.37 -26.13
CA THR A 95 6.04 -47.68 -25.66
C THR A 95 6.75 -48.07 -24.38
N TYR A 96 8.07 -47.84 -24.31
CA TYR A 96 8.83 -48.11 -23.10
C TYR A 96 8.37 -47.25 -21.92
N ALA A 97 8.09 -45.96 -22.12
CA ALA A 97 7.53 -45.11 -21.06
C ALA A 97 6.14 -45.58 -20.59
N GLN A 98 5.29 -46.07 -21.50
CA GLN A 98 3.98 -46.64 -21.15
C GLN A 98 4.12 -47.94 -20.35
N GLU A 99 5.10 -48.78 -20.68
CA GLU A 99 5.43 -49.99 -19.91
C GLU A 99 5.94 -49.66 -18.49
N LEU A 100 6.32 -48.41 -18.20
CA LEU A 100 6.85 -47.94 -16.90
C LEU A 100 5.81 -47.17 -16.07
N GLU A 101 4.54 -47.15 -16.47
CA GLU A 101 3.48 -46.40 -15.78
C GLU A 101 3.10 -46.99 -14.40
N ASP A 102 3.60 -48.18 -14.07
CA ASP A 102 3.52 -48.77 -12.73
C ASP A 102 4.48 -48.14 -11.70
N LEU A 103 5.40 -47.26 -12.14
CA LEU A 103 6.24 -46.46 -11.24
C LEU A 103 5.39 -45.45 -10.44
N PRO A 104 5.62 -45.35 -9.12
CA PRO A 104 4.78 -44.52 -8.26
C PRO A 104 4.83 -43.03 -8.63
N ASN A 105 3.66 -42.38 -8.58
CA ASN A 105 3.47 -40.93 -8.69
C ASN A 105 3.82 -40.27 -10.05
N ARG A 106 4.01 -41.03 -11.13
CA ARG A 106 4.31 -40.48 -12.48
C ARG A 106 3.38 -41.07 -13.53
N THR A 107 3.06 -40.30 -14.56
CA THR A 107 2.40 -40.80 -15.78
C THR A 107 3.45 -41.08 -16.84
N TYR A 108 3.12 -41.86 -17.87
CA TYR A 108 4.07 -42.11 -18.97
C TYR A 108 4.54 -40.79 -19.64
N LEU A 109 3.69 -39.76 -19.70
CA LEU A 109 4.06 -38.42 -20.17
C LEU A 109 5.09 -37.74 -19.25
N GLN A 110 4.98 -37.92 -17.93
CA GLN A 110 5.98 -37.37 -16.99
C GLN A 110 7.31 -38.16 -17.02
N ILE A 111 7.31 -39.36 -17.58
CA ILE A 111 8.53 -40.11 -17.89
C ILE A 111 9.16 -39.56 -19.19
N LEU A 112 8.36 -39.39 -20.25
CA LEU A 112 8.83 -38.84 -21.53
C LEU A 112 9.27 -37.37 -21.45
N PHE A 113 8.59 -36.58 -20.62
CA PHE A 113 8.83 -35.17 -20.41
C PHE A 113 9.09 -34.92 -18.91
N PRO A 114 10.31 -35.16 -18.40
CA PRO A 114 10.59 -35.16 -16.96
C PRO A 114 10.31 -33.83 -16.24
N ASN A 115 10.35 -32.72 -16.99
CA ASN A 115 10.09 -31.39 -16.45
C ASN A 115 8.59 -31.08 -16.29
N VAL A 116 7.70 -31.95 -16.80
CA VAL A 116 6.25 -31.69 -16.84
C VAL A 116 5.58 -31.95 -15.50
N THR A 117 4.81 -30.96 -15.04
CA THR A 117 4.18 -30.97 -13.72
C THR A 117 2.67 -31.14 -13.76
N ASN A 118 2.01 -30.81 -14.87
CA ASN A 118 0.55 -30.86 -14.96
C ASN A 118 0.06 -32.25 -15.39
N ARG A 119 -0.96 -32.76 -14.68
CA ARG A 119 -1.63 -34.05 -15.01
C ARG A 119 -2.90 -33.87 -15.85
N LYS A 120 -3.42 -32.65 -15.90
CA LYS A 120 -4.62 -32.27 -16.66
C LYS A 120 -4.26 -31.18 -17.66
N ASP A 121 -4.93 -31.22 -18.80
CA ASP A 121 -4.85 -30.16 -19.79
C ASP A 121 -5.47 -28.88 -19.20
N PRO A 122 -4.78 -27.73 -19.24
CA PRO A 122 -5.29 -26.53 -18.58
C PRO A 122 -6.45 -25.87 -19.34
N ASN A 123 -6.67 -26.22 -20.62
CA ASN A 123 -7.74 -25.65 -21.44
C ASN A 123 -9.06 -26.42 -21.31
N THR A 124 -8.99 -27.75 -21.19
CA THR A 124 -10.15 -28.67 -21.20
C THR A 124 -10.35 -29.40 -19.87
N LEU A 125 -9.36 -29.36 -18.97
CA LEU A 125 -9.29 -30.14 -17.73
C LEU A 125 -9.29 -31.66 -17.91
N ALA A 126 -9.14 -32.13 -19.16
CA ALA A 126 -9.02 -33.55 -19.49
C ALA A 126 -7.71 -34.13 -18.93
N LEU A 127 -7.73 -35.42 -18.60
CA LEU A 127 -6.56 -36.12 -18.07
C LEU A 127 -5.54 -36.35 -19.20
N LEU A 128 -4.33 -35.82 -19.05
CA LEU A 128 -3.33 -35.89 -20.12
C LEU A 128 -2.81 -37.32 -20.35
N HIS A 129 -2.75 -38.15 -19.32
CA HIS A 129 -2.26 -39.53 -19.44
C HIS A 129 -3.17 -40.43 -20.31
N GLU A 130 -4.43 -40.03 -20.55
CA GLU A 130 -5.33 -40.75 -21.46
C GLU A 130 -4.98 -40.49 -22.95
N CYS A 131 -4.21 -39.44 -23.23
CA CYS A 131 -3.82 -39.06 -24.58
C CYS A 131 -2.76 -40.02 -25.12
N ARG A 132 -3.11 -40.95 -26.01
CA ARG A 132 -2.14 -41.95 -26.52
C ARG A 132 -1.13 -41.42 -27.53
N ASN A 133 -1.42 -40.30 -28.19
CA ASN A 133 -0.57 -39.72 -29.21
C ASN A 133 0.10 -38.42 -28.69
N PRO A 134 1.39 -38.42 -28.37
CA PRO A 134 2.09 -37.20 -27.95
C PRO A 134 2.08 -36.09 -29.01
N GLN A 135 1.85 -36.41 -30.29
CA GLN A 135 1.77 -35.40 -31.36
C GLN A 135 0.55 -34.49 -31.26
N SER A 136 -0.52 -34.88 -30.56
CA SER A 136 -1.65 -33.97 -30.27
C SER A 136 -1.37 -33.00 -29.11
N LEU A 137 -0.20 -33.12 -28.46
CA LEU A 137 0.23 -32.26 -27.35
C LEU A 137 1.29 -31.27 -27.80
N TYR A 138 1.35 -30.07 -27.24
CA TYR A 138 2.49 -29.18 -27.36
C TYR A 138 2.99 -28.79 -25.97
N LEU A 139 4.30 -28.53 -25.88
CA LEU A 139 4.91 -28.01 -24.67
C LEU A 139 4.77 -26.50 -24.63
N ALA A 140 4.32 -25.96 -23.50
CA ALA A 140 4.23 -24.53 -23.30
C ALA A 140 5.62 -23.87 -23.19
N GLN A 141 5.67 -22.53 -23.22
CA GLN A 141 6.92 -21.77 -23.11
C GLN A 141 7.65 -21.99 -21.77
N ASP A 142 6.91 -22.26 -20.69
CA ASP A 142 7.48 -22.51 -19.35
C ASP A 142 8.27 -23.83 -19.26
N GLY A 143 8.18 -24.69 -20.28
CA GLY A 143 8.88 -25.97 -20.35
C GLY A 143 8.36 -27.04 -19.38
N VAL A 144 7.31 -26.74 -18.61
CA VAL A 144 6.77 -27.61 -17.54
C VAL A 144 5.28 -27.91 -17.71
N THR A 145 4.60 -27.23 -18.63
CA THR A 145 3.17 -27.43 -18.91
C THR A 145 2.97 -28.07 -20.29
N LEU A 146 2.27 -29.20 -20.34
CA LEU A 146 1.78 -29.81 -21.59
C LEU A 146 0.32 -29.42 -21.84
N CYS A 147 0.03 -29.10 -23.09
CA CYS A 147 -1.29 -28.65 -23.53
C CYS A 147 -1.75 -29.43 -24.76
N GLN A 148 -3.05 -29.70 -24.88
CA GLN A 148 -3.66 -30.32 -26.05
C GLN A 148 -3.95 -29.27 -27.14
N VAL A 149 -3.62 -29.61 -28.39
CA VAL A 149 -3.96 -28.78 -29.56
C VAL A 149 -5.49 -28.68 -29.74
N SER A 150 -6.23 -29.75 -29.47
CA SER A 150 -7.69 -29.75 -29.43
C SER A 150 -8.24 -28.75 -28.39
N GLY A 151 -7.57 -28.60 -27.25
CA GLY A 151 -7.94 -27.63 -26.22
C GLY A 151 -7.81 -26.18 -26.71
N LEU A 152 -6.74 -25.84 -27.44
CA LEU A 152 -6.61 -24.54 -28.10
C LEU A 152 -7.74 -24.31 -29.12
N PHE A 153 -8.01 -25.31 -29.96
CA PHE A 153 -9.07 -25.25 -30.96
C PHE A 153 -10.44 -25.00 -30.34
N SER A 154 -10.81 -25.74 -29.29
CA SER A 154 -12.08 -25.56 -28.57
C SER A 154 -12.23 -24.12 -28.04
N ARG A 155 -11.16 -23.53 -27.51
CA ARG A 155 -11.18 -22.15 -27.00
C ARG A 155 -11.47 -21.13 -28.09
N ILE A 156 -10.82 -21.27 -29.25
CA ILE A 156 -11.01 -20.37 -30.40
C ILE A 156 -12.46 -20.45 -30.88
N ILE A 157 -13.04 -21.66 -30.98
CA ILE A 157 -14.45 -21.85 -31.36
C ILE A 157 -15.40 -21.18 -30.36
N MET A 158 -15.06 -21.17 -29.07
CA MET A 158 -15.81 -20.46 -28.04
C MET A 158 -15.64 -18.93 -28.09
N GLY A 159 -15.02 -18.38 -29.14
CA GLY A 159 -14.79 -16.96 -29.34
C GLY A 159 -13.71 -16.36 -28.44
N LYS A 160 -12.86 -17.19 -27.82
CA LYS A 160 -11.73 -16.72 -27.01
C LYS A 160 -10.50 -16.45 -27.89
N SER A 161 -9.68 -15.50 -27.45
CA SER A 161 -8.41 -15.17 -28.08
C SER A 161 -7.42 -16.33 -27.99
N LEU A 162 -6.56 -16.48 -29.01
CA LEU A 162 -5.53 -17.53 -29.02
C LEU A 162 -4.57 -17.25 -27.86
N SER A 163 -4.63 -18.12 -26.85
CA SER A 163 -3.94 -17.98 -25.57
C SER A 163 -3.71 -19.34 -24.94
N THR A 164 -2.70 -19.40 -24.08
CA THR A 164 -2.32 -20.59 -23.32
C THR A 164 -2.34 -20.29 -21.81
N TYR A 165 -2.42 -21.32 -20.99
CA TYR A 165 -2.17 -21.22 -19.55
C TYR A 165 -0.78 -21.74 -19.24
N ARG A 166 -0.19 -21.23 -18.17
CA ARG A 166 1.11 -21.69 -17.66
C ARG A 166 0.94 -22.05 -16.19
N GLN A 167 1.47 -23.19 -15.79
CA GLN A 167 1.30 -23.80 -14.46
C GLN A 167 -0.18 -24.08 -14.09
N ASN A 168 -0.43 -24.84 -13.01
CA ASN A 168 -1.78 -25.26 -12.57
C ASN A 168 -2.71 -24.11 -12.10
N LYS A 169 -2.34 -22.84 -12.28
CA LYS A 169 -3.16 -21.68 -11.90
C LYS A 169 -4.00 -21.22 -13.10
N LEU A 170 -5.26 -21.66 -13.15
CA LEU A 170 -6.26 -21.28 -14.16
C LEU A 170 -6.65 -19.79 -14.17
N SER A 171 -6.00 -18.95 -13.37
CA SER A 171 -6.39 -17.54 -13.15
C SER A 171 -5.84 -16.57 -14.20
N LYS A 172 -4.76 -16.91 -14.91
CA LYS A 172 -4.12 -16.00 -15.89
C LYS A 172 -3.82 -16.73 -17.20
N VAL A 173 -4.21 -16.10 -18.30
CA VAL A 173 -3.88 -16.53 -19.66
C VAL A 173 -2.69 -15.73 -20.20
N TYR A 174 -1.92 -16.35 -21.08
CA TYR A 174 -0.75 -15.77 -21.71
C TYR A 174 -0.91 -15.83 -23.24
N PRO A 175 -0.37 -14.87 -23.99
CA PRO A 175 -0.21 -15.02 -25.43
C PRO A 175 0.70 -16.23 -25.72
N LEU A 176 0.48 -16.90 -26.86
CA LEU A 176 1.38 -17.96 -27.28
C LEU A 176 2.72 -17.33 -27.70
N SER A 177 3.81 -17.91 -27.20
CA SER A 177 5.15 -17.51 -27.57
C SER A 177 5.47 -17.86 -29.03
N ILE A 178 6.45 -17.18 -29.61
CA ILE A 178 6.99 -17.50 -30.94
C ILE A 178 7.45 -18.98 -30.98
N ASN A 179 8.02 -19.52 -29.90
CA ASN A 179 8.42 -20.93 -29.84
C ASN A 179 7.22 -21.89 -29.77
N GLU A 180 6.17 -21.55 -29.03
CA GLU A 180 4.93 -22.34 -29.00
C GLU A 180 4.30 -22.37 -30.39
N LEU A 181 4.23 -21.22 -31.07
CA LEU A 181 3.74 -21.11 -32.44
C LEU A 181 4.63 -21.89 -33.43
N ARG A 182 5.95 -21.88 -33.24
CA ARG A 182 6.90 -22.70 -34.01
C ARG A 182 6.59 -24.19 -33.86
N ARG A 183 6.42 -24.67 -32.63
CA ARG A 183 6.06 -26.08 -32.34
C ARG A 183 4.72 -26.47 -32.97
N LEU A 184 3.74 -25.57 -32.93
CA LEU A 184 2.42 -25.78 -33.55
C LEU A 184 2.51 -25.82 -35.08
N ARG A 185 3.34 -24.97 -35.69
CA ARG A 185 3.56 -24.97 -37.14
C ARG A 185 4.28 -26.24 -37.62
N ALA A 186 5.26 -26.71 -36.86
CA ALA A 186 6.06 -27.89 -37.14
C ALA A 186 5.29 -29.22 -36.99
N LYS A 187 4.04 -29.18 -36.53
CA LYS A 187 3.20 -30.37 -36.39
C LYS A 187 3.02 -31.09 -37.73
N PRO A 188 3.14 -32.43 -37.77
CA PRO A 188 2.92 -33.20 -38.98
C PRO A 188 1.46 -33.20 -39.37
N ASP A 189 1.19 -33.46 -40.64
CA ASP A 189 -0.17 -33.59 -41.15
C ASP A 189 -0.89 -34.76 -40.45
N HIS A 190 -2.19 -34.62 -40.21
CA HIS A 190 -3.03 -35.57 -39.45
C HIS A 190 -2.74 -35.69 -37.93
N SER A 191 -1.84 -34.88 -37.37
CA SER A 191 -1.68 -34.76 -35.90
C SER A 191 -2.89 -34.14 -35.20
N PHE A 192 -3.79 -33.53 -35.98
CA PHE A 192 -5.03 -32.90 -35.56
C PHE A 192 -6.12 -33.24 -36.58
N SER A 193 -7.36 -33.41 -36.14
CA SER A 193 -8.51 -33.49 -37.04
C SER A 193 -9.70 -32.78 -36.39
N ALA A 194 -10.27 -31.81 -37.10
CA ALA A 194 -11.52 -31.19 -36.72
C ALA A 194 -12.30 -30.68 -37.93
N GLN A 195 -13.63 -30.72 -37.82
CA GLN A 195 -14.53 -30.12 -38.80
C GLN A 195 -14.97 -28.74 -38.32
N HIS A 196 -14.80 -27.72 -39.16
CA HIS A 196 -15.26 -26.36 -38.86
C HIS A 196 -15.60 -25.61 -40.15
N ALA A 197 -16.69 -24.85 -40.13
CA ALA A 197 -17.16 -24.06 -41.28
C ALA A 197 -17.29 -24.85 -42.60
N GLY A 198 -17.66 -26.15 -42.51
CA GLY A 198 -17.82 -27.02 -43.69
C GLY A 198 -16.53 -27.62 -44.25
N TYR A 199 -15.36 -27.34 -43.64
CA TYR A 199 -14.06 -27.90 -44.02
C TYR A 199 -13.53 -28.84 -42.94
N GLU A 200 -12.81 -29.88 -43.36
CA GLU A 200 -12.02 -30.73 -42.47
C GLU A 200 -10.57 -30.25 -42.43
N TYR A 201 -10.07 -29.92 -41.24
CA TYR A 201 -8.70 -29.51 -41.02
C TYR A 201 -7.91 -30.66 -40.41
N THR A 202 -6.96 -31.20 -41.17
CA THR A 202 -6.00 -32.23 -40.71
C THR A 202 -4.71 -31.64 -40.12
N LYS A 203 -4.56 -30.32 -40.19
CA LYS A 203 -3.42 -29.57 -39.65
C LYS A 203 -3.91 -28.31 -38.94
N PHE A 204 -3.58 -28.17 -37.67
CA PHE A 204 -4.02 -27.04 -36.86
C PHE A 204 -3.50 -25.69 -37.39
N TRP A 205 -2.26 -25.64 -37.89
CA TRP A 205 -1.70 -24.42 -38.47
C TRP A 205 -2.52 -23.92 -39.68
N SER A 206 -2.97 -24.83 -40.54
CA SER A 206 -3.81 -24.48 -41.69
C SER A 206 -5.17 -23.93 -41.30
N TYR A 207 -5.71 -24.34 -40.14
CA TYR A 207 -6.91 -23.73 -39.57
C TYR A 207 -6.62 -22.30 -39.10
N LEU A 208 -5.50 -22.09 -38.39
CA LEU A 208 -5.10 -20.77 -37.91
C LEU A 208 -4.91 -19.77 -39.06
N GLU A 209 -4.14 -20.15 -40.08
CA GLU A 209 -3.79 -19.30 -41.22
C GLU A 209 -5.01 -18.89 -42.07
N ASN A 210 -5.92 -19.83 -42.33
CA ASN A 210 -7.04 -19.60 -43.23
C ASN A 210 -8.21 -18.84 -42.57
N LEU A 211 -8.45 -19.04 -41.28
CA LEU A 211 -9.64 -18.50 -40.59
C LEU A 211 -9.31 -17.60 -39.40
N VAL A 212 -8.28 -17.90 -38.63
CA VAL A 212 -8.06 -17.24 -37.33
C VAL A 212 -7.23 -15.97 -37.49
N PHE A 213 -6.06 -16.05 -38.14
CA PHE A 213 -5.13 -14.92 -38.29
C PHE A 213 -5.78 -13.72 -38.99
N ARG A 214 -6.63 -13.97 -39.99
CA ARG A 214 -7.41 -12.92 -40.68
C ARG A 214 -8.33 -12.11 -39.77
N THR A 215 -8.70 -12.65 -38.61
CA THR A 215 -9.57 -11.96 -37.65
C THR A 215 -8.80 -11.16 -36.61
N TRP A 216 -7.47 -11.29 -36.53
CA TRP A 216 -6.66 -10.72 -35.45
C TRP A 216 -6.45 -9.22 -35.58
N GLU A 217 -6.30 -8.71 -36.80
CA GLU A 217 -6.08 -7.28 -37.06
C GLU A 217 -7.19 -6.40 -36.46
N ASN A 218 -8.43 -6.90 -36.43
CA ASN A 218 -9.59 -6.15 -35.94
C ASN A 218 -9.84 -6.28 -34.43
N LYS A 219 -9.08 -7.13 -33.71
CA LYS A 219 -9.35 -7.47 -32.31
C LYS A 219 -8.45 -6.76 -31.30
N GLY A 220 -7.34 -6.18 -31.75
CA GLY A 220 -6.37 -5.48 -30.90
C GLY A 220 -5.46 -4.56 -31.72
N ARG A 221 -4.52 -3.89 -31.07
CA ARG A 221 -3.52 -3.04 -31.75
C ARG A 221 -2.11 -3.61 -31.52
N PRO A 222 -1.22 -3.60 -32.53
CA PRO A 222 0.16 -4.00 -32.34
C PRO A 222 0.83 -3.24 -31.18
N PRO A 223 1.43 -3.93 -30.17
CA PRO A 223 2.12 -3.25 -29.09
C PRO A 223 3.26 -2.39 -29.64
N ARG A 224 3.30 -1.11 -29.26
CA ARG A 224 4.29 -0.16 -29.77
C ARG A 224 5.73 -0.63 -29.53
N MET A 225 6.01 -1.12 -28.33
CA MET A 225 7.32 -1.68 -27.97
C MET A 225 7.70 -2.89 -28.82
N ALA A 226 6.74 -3.74 -29.21
CA ALA A 226 7.00 -4.84 -30.15
C ALA A 226 7.47 -4.35 -31.52
N VAL A 227 6.88 -3.26 -32.00
CA VAL A 227 7.27 -2.65 -33.28
C VAL A 227 8.67 -2.03 -33.17
N VAL A 228 9.01 -1.41 -32.04
CA VAL A 228 10.35 -0.86 -31.77
C VAL A 228 11.40 -1.97 -31.76
N GLU A 229 11.18 -3.04 -31.01
CA GLU A 229 12.08 -4.21 -30.97
C GLU A 229 12.25 -4.86 -32.35
N LEU A 230 11.15 -4.93 -33.13
CA LEU A 230 11.21 -5.39 -34.51
C LEU A 230 12.03 -4.44 -35.41
N TYR A 231 11.90 -3.12 -35.23
CA TYR A 231 12.72 -2.14 -35.92
C TYR A 231 14.20 -2.29 -35.57
N GLU A 232 14.56 -2.52 -34.31
CA GLU A 232 15.95 -2.78 -33.90
C GLU A 232 16.50 -4.08 -34.50
N LEU A 233 15.67 -5.13 -34.59
CA LEU A 233 16.02 -6.38 -35.26
C LEU A 233 16.35 -6.14 -36.75
N LEU A 234 15.53 -5.35 -37.44
CA LEU A 234 15.77 -4.99 -38.85
C LEU A 234 17.02 -4.11 -38.99
N GLN A 235 17.23 -3.18 -38.08
CA GLN A 235 18.43 -2.34 -38.06
C GLN A 235 19.69 -3.20 -37.97
N TYR A 236 19.71 -4.16 -37.03
CA TYR A 236 20.80 -5.12 -36.92
C TYR A 236 21.02 -5.87 -38.24
N PHE A 237 19.95 -6.37 -38.88
CA PHE A 237 20.05 -7.10 -40.14
C PHE A 237 20.60 -6.23 -41.30
N PHE A 238 20.08 -5.03 -41.51
CA PHE A 238 20.43 -4.20 -42.66
C PHE A 238 21.72 -3.38 -42.49
N GLN A 239 22.23 -3.23 -41.26
CA GLN A 239 23.45 -2.43 -40.98
C GLN A 239 24.66 -3.27 -40.55
N SER A 240 24.47 -4.42 -39.90
CA SER A 240 25.59 -5.23 -39.41
C SER A 240 26.17 -6.13 -40.52
N SER A 241 27.49 -6.11 -40.69
CA SER A 241 28.21 -7.02 -41.58
C SER A 241 29.60 -7.36 -40.99
N PRO A 242 29.95 -8.65 -40.80
CA PRO A 242 29.16 -9.85 -41.06
C PRO A 242 28.01 -10.04 -40.06
N ARG A 243 26.93 -10.69 -40.48
CA ARG A 243 25.77 -10.98 -39.63
C ARG A 243 26.00 -12.25 -38.82
N ASN A 244 25.73 -12.21 -37.52
CA ASN A 244 25.78 -13.39 -36.67
C ASN A 244 24.35 -13.93 -36.46
N GLN A 245 24.11 -15.18 -36.88
CA GLN A 245 22.79 -15.83 -36.76
C GLN A 245 22.40 -16.07 -35.30
N ILE A 246 23.36 -16.40 -34.43
CA ILE A 246 23.11 -16.60 -32.99
C ILE A 246 22.62 -15.30 -32.35
N GLU A 247 23.27 -14.18 -32.69
CA GLU A 247 22.89 -12.87 -32.16
C GLU A 247 21.53 -12.41 -32.71
N PHE A 248 21.25 -12.70 -33.98
CA PHE A 248 19.94 -12.43 -34.59
C PHE A 248 18.83 -13.22 -33.88
N HIS A 249 19.04 -14.51 -33.60
CA HIS A 249 18.09 -15.33 -32.84
C HIS A 249 17.89 -14.84 -31.41
N LYS A 250 18.95 -14.40 -30.72
CA LYS A 250 18.82 -13.79 -29.38
C LYS A 250 17.87 -12.60 -29.37
N ARG A 251 17.95 -11.72 -30.38
CA ARG A 251 17.03 -10.57 -30.49
C ARG A 251 15.57 -10.98 -30.72
N ILE A 252 15.33 -12.04 -31.48
CA ILE A 252 13.98 -12.60 -31.64
C ILE A 252 13.46 -13.17 -30.32
N PHE A 253 14.33 -13.81 -29.53
CA PHE A 253 13.96 -14.28 -28.20
C PHE A 253 13.66 -13.13 -27.23
N ALA A 254 14.42 -12.02 -27.28
CA ALA A 254 14.12 -10.82 -26.50
C ALA A 254 12.75 -10.22 -26.86
N LEU A 255 12.42 -10.12 -28.16
CA LEU A 255 11.09 -9.73 -28.62
C LEU A 255 10.00 -10.65 -28.04
N ASN A 256 10.23 -11.96 -28.05
CA ASN A 256 9.29 -12.93 -27.51
C ASN A 256 9.08 -12.79 -26.00
N GLU A 257 10.13 -12.49 -25.23
CA GLU A 257 10.03 -12.25 -23.78
C GLU A 257 9.24 -10.98 -23.48
N MET A 258 9.44 -9.90 -24.25
CA MET A 258 8.68 -8.66 -24.10
C MET A 258 7.18 -8.87 -24.41
N LEU A 259 6.84 -9.59 -25.49
CA LEU A 259 5.46 -9.89 -25.86
C LEU A 259 4.68 -10.68 -24.80
N GLU A 260 5.35 -11.38 -23.88
CA GLU A 260 4.69 -12.13 -22.81
C GLU A 260 3.96 -11.22 -21.81
N GLY A 261 4.45 -9.99 -21.62
CA GLY A 261 3.86 -9.00 -20.73
C GLY A 261 2.64 -8.28 -21.31
N GLU A 262 2.41 -8.39 -22.62
CA GLU A 262 1.41 -7.62 -23.35
C GLU A 262 0.03 -8.31 -23.39
N PRO A 263 -1.06 -7.55 -23.61
CA PRO A 263 -2.40 -8.12 -23.75
C PRO A 263 -2.49 -9.13 -24.90
N VAL A 264 -3.17 -10.25 -24.65
CA VAL A 264 -3.31 -11.36 -25.62
C VAL A 264 -3.83 -10.90 -26.98
N ASP A 265 -4.83 -10.03 -27.01
CA ASP A 265 -5.43 -9.55 -28.26
C ASP A 265 -4.49 -8.64 -29.06
N ASP A 266 -3.68 -7.84 -28.36
CA ASP A 266 -2.69 -6.95 -28.98
C ASP A 266 -1.53 -7.77 -29.58
N VAL A 267 -1.05 -8.78 -28.86
CA VAL A 267 -0.03 -9.72 -29.37
C VAL A 267 -0.54 -10.52 -30.58
N ASN A 268 -1.77 -11.02 -30.51
CA ASN A 268 -2.40 -11.69 -31.65
C ASN A 268 -2.54 -10.72 -32.84
N SER A 269 -2.94 -9.47 -32.62
CA SER A 269 -3.00 -8.44 -33.67
C SER A 269 -1.63 -8.17 -34.29
N PHE A 270 -0.56 -8.11 -33.50
CA PHE A 270 0.82 -7.99 -33.97
C PHE A 270 1.23 -9.18 -34.86
N PHE A 271 1.00 -10.41 -34.41
CA PHE A 271 1.29 -11.61 -35.21
C PHE A 271 0.48 -11.69 -36.51
N GLY A 272 -0.76 -11.18 -36.48
CA GLY A 272 -1.69 -11.18 -37.61
C GLY A 272 -1.49 -10.07 -38.62
N GLN A 273 -0.49 -9.19 -38.46
CA GLN A 273 -0.22 -8.13 -39.43
C GLN A 273 0.16 -8.72 -40.79
N VAL A 274 -0.42 -8.18 -41.87
CA VAL A 274 -0.19 -8.64 -43.23
C VAL A 274 1.06 -7.97 -43.80
N ILE A 275 2.02 -8.78 -44.24
CA ILE A 275 3.28 -8.38 -44.84
C ILE A 275 3.27 -8.74 -46.33
N GLU A 276 3.53 -7.74 -47.17
CA GLU A 276 3.69 -7.94 -48.61
C GLU A 276 5.14 -8.29 -48.97
N VAL A 277 5.33 -9.46 -49.58
CA VAL A 277 6.64 -9.96 -50.02
C VAL A 277 6.52 -10.39 -51.49
N GLU A 278 7.24 -9.68 -52.38
CA GLU A 278 7.31 -10.01 -53.82
C GLU A 278 5.94 -10.21 -54.50
N GLY A 279 4.93 -9.42 -54.10
CA GLY A 279 3.57 -9.48 -54.65
C GLY A 279 2.67 -10.58 -54.04
N ARG A 280 3.14 -11.27 -52.99
CA ARG A 280 2.33 -12.19 -52.17
C ARG A 280 2.17 -11.63 -50.76
N SER A 281 1.04 -11.92 -50.13
CA SER A 281 0.82 -11.60 -48.71
C SER A 281 1.15 -12.79 -47.83
N CYS A 282 1.82 -12.55 -46.71
CA CYS A 282 1.98 -13.49 -45.61
C CYS A 282 1.75 -12.75 -44.28
N PHE A 283 1.59 -13.49 -43.18
CA PHE A 283 1.46 -12.87 -41.86
C PHE A 283 2.83 -12.61 -41.23
N LEU A 284 2.92 -11.61 -40.36
CA LEU A 284 4.16 -11.27 -39.65
C LEU A 284 4.72 -12.47 -38.88
N ILE A 285 3.84 -13.27 -38.24
CA ILE A 285 4.27 -14.48 -37.55
C ILE A 285 4.97 -15.48 -38.47
N ASP A 286 4.55 -15.64 -39.73
CA ASP A 286 5.20 -16.55 -40.66
C ASP A 286 6.62 -16.11 -41.00
N VAL A 287 6.85 -14.78 -41.07
CA VAL A 287 8.17 -14.22 -41.25
C VAL A 287 9.02 -14.42 -40.00
N LEU A 288 8.52 -14.11 -38.81
CA LEU A 288 9.23 -14.29 -37.53
C LEU A 288 9.64 -15.74 -37.30
N LEU A 289 8.75 -16.68 -37.56
CA LEU A 289 9.07 -18.10 -37.49
C LEU A 289 10.08 -18.51 -38.57
N GLY A 290 9.99 -17.95 -39.77
CA GLY A 290 11.00 -18.10 -40.81
C GLY A 290 12.38 -17.62 -40.38
N CYS A 291 12.46 -16.55 -39.59
CA CYS A 291 13.71 -16.04 -39.03
C CYS A 291 14.41 -17.00 -38.07
N LEU A 292 13.68 -17.92 -37.44
CA LEU A 292 14.24 -18.96 -36.57
C LEU A 292 14.71 -20.21 -37.33
N GLU A 293 14.14 -20.47 -38.51
CA GLU A 293 14.32 -21.74 -39.23
C GLU A 293 15.22 -21.61 -40.47
N GLN A 294 15.29 -20.43 -41.08
CA GLN A 294 15.95 -20.22 -42.36
C GLN A 294 17.29 -19.48 -42.22
N ASP A 295 18.18 -19.67 -43.18
CA ASP A 295 19.43 -18.91 -43.26
C ASP A 295 19.16 -17.42 -43.54
N LEU A 296 19.98 -16.55 -42.95
CA LEU A 296 19.83 -15.10 -43.04
C LEU A 296 19.82 -14.55 -44.48
N SER A 297 20.45 -15.24 -45.42
CA SER A 297 20.45 -14.86 -46.84
C SER A 297 19.06 -14.97 -47.48
N SER A 298 18.30 -16.01 -47.12
CA SER A 298 16.96 -16.28 -47.64
C SER A 298 15.88 -15.37 -47.07
N LEU A 299 16.17 -14.65 -45.99
CA LEU A 299 15.23 -13.76 -45.30
C LEU A 299 15.15 -12.36 -45.91
N HIS A 300 16.04 -12.01 -46.84
CA HIS A 300 16.19 -10.63 -47.31
C HIS A 300 14.88 -10.01 -47.83
N SER A 301 14.16 -10.70 -48.72
CA SER A 301 12.90 -10.19 -49.28
C SER A 301 11.77 -10.12 -48.26
N LYS A 302 11.69 -11.08 -47.35
CA LYS A 302 10.70 -11.07 -46.25
C LYS A 302 10.94 -9.91 -45.28
N LEU A 303 12.19 -9.70 -44.86
CA LEU A 303 12.55 -8.59 -43.97
C LEU A 303 12.39 -7.24 -44.66
N HIS A 304 12.63 -7.16 -45.98
CA HIS A 304 12.31 -5.97 -46.77
C HIS A 304 10.81 -5.66 -46.77
N GLY A 305 9.95 -6.69 -46.85
CA GLY A 305 8.51 -6.55 -46.67
C GLY A 305 8.12 -5.98 -45.29
N ILE A 306 8.80 -6.43 -44.22
CA ILE A 306 8.59 -5.86 -42.88
C ILE A 306 9.02 -4.40 -42.82
N VAL A 307 10.16 -4.03 -43.42
CA VAL A 307 10.59 -2.61 -43.48
C VAL A 307 9.51 -1.75 -44.13
N LYS A 308 8.93 -2.20 -45.25
CA LYS A 308 7.82 -1.49 -45.91
C LYS A 308 6.65 -1.27 -44.94
N TRP A 309 6.20 -2.33 -44.27
CA TRP A 309 5.10 -2.26 -43.32
C TRP A 309 5.38 -1.32 -42.14
N ILE A 310 6.54 -1.44 -41.48
CA ILE A 310 6.92 -0.59 -40.34
C ILE A 310 6.95 0.90 -40.74
N SER A 311 7.52 1.21 -41.91
CA SER A 311 7.62 2.59 -42.39
C SER A 311 6.26 3.21 -42.73
N GLN A 312 5.29 2.37 -43.14
CA GLN A 312 3.92 2.80 -43.37
C GLN A 312 3.17 3.01 -42.05
N TYR A 313 3.36 2.08 -41.11
CA TYR A 313 2.79 2.12 -39.75
C TYR A 313 3.22 3.37 -38.99
N ASP A 314 4.51 3.72 -39.02
CA ASP A 314 5.05 4.97 -38.49
C ASP A 314 6.17 5.49 -39.41
N ALA A 315 5.91 6.66 -40.01
CA ALA A 315 6.82 7.27 -40.99
C ALA A 315 8.16 7.74 -40.40
N SER A 316 8.32 7.76 -39.07
CA SER A 316 9.60 8.06 -38.41
C SER A 316 10.56 6.87 -38.39
N PHE A 317 10.08 5.63 -38.57
CA PHE A 317 10.91 4.42 -38.54
C PHE A 317 11.65 4.18 -39.85
N ILE A 318 12.63 5.03 -40.14
CA ILE A 318 13.46 4.95 -41.35
C ILE A 318 14.85 4.38 -41.02
N LEU A 319 15.12 3.17 -41.51
CA LEU A 319 16.42 2.53 -41.39
C LEU A 319 17.49 3.20 -42.25
N ASN A 320 18.62 3.54 -41.64
CA ASN A 320 19.78 4.06 -42.37
C ASN A 320 20.53 2.94 -43.09
N SER A 321 20.05 2.49 -44.25
CA SER A 321 20.74 1.55 -45.12
C SER A 321 20.57 1.93 -46.59
N ARG A 322 21.68 1.99 -47.33
CA ARG A 322 21.67 2.35 -48.76
C ARG A 322 20.82 1.38 -49.60
N SER A 323 20.72 0.13 -49.18
CA SER A 323 19.94 -0.91 -49.87
C SER A 323 18.43 -0.64 -49.85
N LEU A 324 17.94 0.12 -48.89
CA LEU A 324 16.51 0.42 -48.71
C LEU A 324 16.09 1.74 -49.34
N ARG A 325 17.04 2.52 -49.89
CA ARG A 325 16.74 3.81 -50.51
C ARG A 325 15.68 3.74 -51.62
N PRO A 326 15.73 2.78 -52.56
CA PRO A 326 14.69 2.67 -53.59
C PRO A 326 13.29 2.40 -53.02
N LEU A 327 13.20 1.65 -51.92
CA LEU A 327 11.93 1.42 -51.23
C LEU A 327 11.37 2.73 -50.68
N TYR A 328 12.19 3.51 -49.97
CA TYR A 328 11.76 4.78 -49.41
C TYR A 328 11.38 5.82 -50.48
N GLU A 329 12.10 5.86 -51.60
CA GLU A 329 11.75 6.66 -52.78
C GLU A 329 10.38 6.25 -53.35
N SER A 330 10.08 4.95 -53.44
CA SER A 330 8.77 4.48 -53.91
C SER A 330 7.61 4.76 -52.94
N LEU A 331 7.90 4.90 -51.64
CA LEU A 331 6.92 5.17 -50.60
C LEU A 331 6.75 6.65 -50.28
N HIS A 332 7.59 7.52 -50.86
CA HIS A 332 7.65 8.95 -50.52
C HIS A 332 7.94 9.20 -49.02
N LEU A 333 8.83 8.39 -48.43
CA LEU A 333 9.21 8.47 -47.01
C LEU A 333 10.71 8.68 -46.85
N GLY A 334 11.14 9.22 -45.71
CA GLY A 334 12.57 9.38 -45.39
C GLY A 334 13.36 10.10 -46.50
N ALA A 335 14.37 9.43 -47.05
CA ALA A 335 15.17 9.96 -48.16
C ALA A 335 14.39 10.18 -49.47
N GLY A 336 13.19 9.59 -49.60
CA GLY A 336 12.26 9.76 -50.71
C GLY A 336 11.23 10.86 -50.51
N PHE A 337 11.14 11.46 -49.31
CA PHE A 337 10.17 12.50 -48.99
C PHE A 337 10.54 13.82 -49.70
N THR A 338 9.60 14.37 -50.48
CA THR A 338 9.81 15.55 -51.32
C THR A 338 9.02 16.76 -50.82
N VAL A 339 9.36 17.95 -51.35
CA VAL A 339 8.63 19.19 -51.07
C VAL A 339 7.16 19.10 -51.48
N ASN A 340 6.85 18.38 -52.57
CA ASN A 340 5.47 18.18 -53.00
C ASN A 340 4.68 17.34 -51.99
N ASP A 341 5.31 16.31 -51.41
CA ASP A 341 4.68 15.47 -50.38
C ASP A 341 4.40 16.28 -49.11
N LEU A 342 5.30 17.21 -48.74
CA LEU A 342 5.07 18.15 -47.65
C LEU A 342 3.92 19.12 -47.95
N ILE A 343 3.86 19.67 -49.17
CA ILE A 343 2.77 20.54 -49.60
C ILE A 343 1.43 19.80 -49.51
N GLU A 344 1.35 18.56 -50.01
CA GLU A 344 0.14 17.74 -49.94
C GLU A 344 -0.29 17.49 -48.48
N ALA A 345 0.65 17.14 -47.60
CA ALA A 345 0.36 16.94 -46.19
C ALA A 345 -0.17 18.22 -45.51
N LEU A 346 0.41 19.38 -45.82
CA LEU A 346 -0.03 20.68 -45.30
C LEU A 346 -1.39 21.11 -45.89
N GLN A 347 -1.66 20.82 -47.15
CA GLN A 347 -2.95 21.09 -47.80
C GLN A 347 -4.06 20.28 -47.14
N ASN A 348 -3.86 18.97 -46.95
CA ASN A 348 -4.81 18.09 -46.25
C ASN A 348 -5.11 18.61 -44.84
N LEU A 349 -4.10 19.11 -44.13
CA LEU A 349 -4.25 19.69 -42.80
C LEU A 349 -5.01 21.03 -42.82
N SER A 350 -4.75 21.87 -43.82
CA SER A 350 -5.40 23.17 -44.05
C SER A 350 -6.89 23.04 -44.42
N GLU A 351 -7.25 21.96 -45.12
CA GLU A 351 -8.64 21.62 -45.41
C GLU A 351 -9.39 21.12 -44.17
N ALA A 352 -8.71 20.37 -43.31
CA ALA A 352 -9.30 19.78 -42.11
C ALA A 352 -9.42 20.75 -40.93
N GLU A 353 -8.48 21.69 -40.77
CA GLU A 353 -8.42 22.58 -39.60
C GLU A 353 -8.44 24.07 -39.98
N SER A 354 -9.56 24.73 -39.71
CA SER A 354 -9.75 26.13 -40.07
C SER A 354 -8.94 27.13 -39.24
N GLU A 355 -8.57 26.78 -38.01
CA GLU A 355 -7.93 27.70 -37.06
C GLU A 355 -6.54 28.18 -37.52
N TYR A 356 -5.80 27.31 -38.21
CA TYR A 356 -4.42 27.57 -38.66
C TYR A 356 -4.30 27.71 -40.18
N LYS A 357 -5.43 27.85 -40.88
CA LYS A 357 -5.50 27.83 -42.34
C LYS A 357 -4.58 28.87 -42.98
N ASP A 358 -4.60 30.11 -42.48
CA ASP A 358 -3.78 31.19 -43.03
C ASP A 358 -2.28 30.92 -42.86
N ASP A 359 -1.86 30.44 -41.69
CA ASP A 359 -0.46 30.07 -41.42
C ASP A 359 -0.01 28.94 -42.37
N LEU A 360 -0.85 27.91 -42.56
CA LEU A 360 -0.57 26.78 -43.45
C LEU A 360 -0.46 27.22 -44.92
N VAL A 361 -1.39 28.06 -45.39
CA VAL A 361 -1.36 28.58 -46.77
C VAL A 361 -0.09 29.41 -47.02
N GLN A 362 0.34 30.22 -46.05
CA GLN A 362 1.59 30.97 -46.17
C GLN A 362 2.82 30.07 -46.27
N ILE A 363 2.87 29.00 -45.46
CA ILE A 363 3.97 28.01 -45.52
C ILE A 363 3.95 27.29 -46.89
N ILE A 364 2.77 26.90 -47.38
CA ILE A 364 2.62 26.26 -48.70
C ILE A 364 3.14 27.17 -49.82
N LEU A 365 2.74 28.44 -49.85
CA LEU A 365 3.21 29.40 -50.86
C LEU A 365 4.73 29.59 -50.86
N LYS A 366 5.36 29.57 -49.68
CA LYS A 366 6.82 29.64 -49.54
C LYS A 366 7.50 28.37 -50.08
N LEU A 367 6.96 27.19 -49.77
CA LEU A 367 7.46 25.92 -50.29
C LEU A 367 7.34 25.83 -51.82
N GLU A 368 6.24 26.31 -52.39
CA GLU A 368 6.03 26.38 -53.84
C GLU A 368 7.04 27.32 -54.52
N ALA A 369 7.39 28.42 -53.85
CA ALA A 369 8.35 29.40 -54.35
C ALA A 369 9.81 28.91 -54.28
N THR A 370 10.23 28.27 -53.18
CA THR A 370 11.62 27.81 -53.00
C THR A 370 11.88 26.45 -53.63
N LYS A 371 10.90 25.55 -53.62
CA LYS A 371 11.03 24.14 -54.00
C LYS A 371 12.16 23.40 -53.26
N SER A 372 12.48 23.85 -52.05
CA SER A 372 13.52 23.27 -51.18
C SER A 372 13.10 23.31 -49.70
N PHE A 373 13.66 22.39 -48.91
CA PHE A 373 13.52 22.35 -47.45
C PHE A 373 14.41 23.40 -46.78
N GLU A 374 14.13 24.68 -47.02
CA GLU A 374 14.86 25.76 -46.37
C GLU A 374 14.63 25.75 -44.87
N LYS A 375 15.70 25.95 -44.09
CA LYS A 375 15.65 25.88 -42.62
C LYS A 375 14.60 26.81 -42.01
N TYR A 376 14.47 28.03 -42.54
CA TYR A 376 13.49 29.00 -42.03
C TYR A 376 12.04 28.55 -42.22
N ILE A 377 11.75 27.73 -43.24
CA ILE A 377 10.40 27.18 -43.46
C ILE A 377 10.11 26.11 -42.41
N ILE A 378 11.09 25.26 -42.10
CA ILE A 378 10.97 24.27 -41.03
C ILE A 378 10.76 24.97 -39.67
N GLU A 379 11.50 26.04 -39.39
CA GLU A 379 11.32 26.86 -38.18
C GLU A 379 9.91 27.48 -38.09
N GLU A 380 9.28 27.84 -39.21
CA GLU A 380 7.87 28.28 -39.26
C GLU A 380 6.88 27.14 -38.97
N ILE A 381 7.16 25.93 -39.47
CA ILE A 381 6.36 24.74 -39.13
C ILE A 381 6.47 24.44 -37.63
N GLU A 382 7.68 24.48 -37.06
CA GLU A 382 7.90 24.30 -35.61
C GLU A 382 7.15 25.36 -34.78
N ALA A 383 7.18 26.61 -35.22
CA ALA A 383 6.43 27.70 -34.58
C ALA A 383 4.91 27.45 -34.65
N LEU A 384 4.42 26.89 -35.74
CA LEU A 384 3.01 26.51 -35.90
C LEU A 384 2.63 25.37 -34.92
N TYR A 385 3.44 24.32 -34.80
CA TYR A 385 3.22 23.27 -33.79
C TYR A 385 3.18 23.85 -32.37
N LYS A 386 4.10 24.77 -32.05
CA LYS A 386 4.11 25.46 -30.75
C LYS A 386 2.85 26.28 -30.51
N LYS A 387 2.37 27.00 -31.53
CA LYS A 387 1.12 27.77 -31.47
C LYS A 387 -0.07 26.84 -31.19
N ARG A 388 -0.17 25.73 -31.92
CA ARG A 388 -1.19 24.71 -31.70
C ARG A 388 -1.11 24.09 -30.30
N TRP A 389 0.07 23.67 -29.85
CA TRP A 389 0.25 23.01 -28.56
C TRP A 389 -0.27 23.85 -27.40
N LEU A 390 0.03 25.15 -27.39
CA LEU A 390 -0.48 26.09 -26.39
C LEU A 390 -2.01 26.18 -26.35
N THR A 391 -2.68 25.92 -27.47
CA THR A 391 -4.15 25.91 -27.56
C THR A 391 -4.75 24.61 -27.05
N ILE A 392 -4.11 23.46 -27.30
CA ILE A 392 -4.68 22.12 -27.04
C ILE A 392 -4.22 21.45 -25.74
N MET A 393 -3.08 21.89 -25.16
CA MET A 393 -2.50 21.28 -23.97
C MET A 393 -3.51 21.20 -22.81
N GLY A 394 -3.73 20.00 -22.29
CA GLY A 394 -4.68 19.74 -21.20
C GLY A 394 -6.16 19.79 -21.61
N LYS A 395 -6.50 19.92 -22.91
CA LYS A 395 -7.87 19.91 -23.45
C LYS A 395 -8.17 18.60 -24.20
N GLU A 396 -9.32 18.50 -24.88
CA GLU A 396 -9.75 17.26 -25.55
C GLU A 396 -8.81 16.83 -26.68
N LEU A 397 -8.28 17.78 -27.45
CA LEU A 397 -7.35 17.56 -28.55
C LEU A 397 -5.88 17.43 -28.10
N ASP A 398 -5.61 17.21 -26.81
CA ASP A 398 -4.25 16.90 -26.34
C ASP A 398 -3.78 15.56 -26.95
N TYR A 399 -2.54 15.51 -27.44
CA TYR A 399 -1.97 14.32 -28.08
C TYR A 399 -1.90 13.09 -27.17
N THR A 400 -1.86 13.27 -25.85
CA THR A 400 -1.91 12.18 -24.87
C THR A 400 -3.33 11.69 -24.57
N ARG A 401 -4.36 12.38 -25.07
CA ARG A 401 -5.78 12.05 -24.86
C ARG A 401 -6.47 11.48 -26.09
N THR A 402 -6.16 12.02 -27.28
CA THR A 402 -6.74 11.59 -28.56
C THR A 402 -5.68 11.64 -29.65
N GLN A 403 -5.55 10.56 -30.41
CA GLN A 403 -4.60 10.43 -31.54
C GLN A 403 -5.33 10.20 -32.87
N VAL A 404 -6.66 10.21 -32.85
CA VAL A 404 -7.51 10.05 -34.04
C VAL A 404 -8.01 11.41 -34.55
N GLY A 405 -8.65 11.42 -35.73
CA GLY A 405 -9.21 12.63 -36.32
C GLY A 405 -8.12 13.64 -36.69
N LEU A 406 -8.29 14.91 -36.29
CA LEU A 406 -7.33 15.97 -36.59
C LEU A 406 -5.92 15.67 -36.06
N ASN A 407 -5.81 15.08 -34.86
CA ASN A 407 -4.51 14.75 -34.28
C ASN A 407 -3.75 13.71 -35.09
N ALA A 408 -4.44 12.81 -35.81
CA ALA A 408 -3.78 11.83 -36.67
C ALA A 408 -3.02 12.51 -37.82
N LEU A 409 -3.57 13.59 -38.39
CA LEU A 409 -2.92 14.36 -39.46
C LEU A 409 -1.66 15.08 -38.96
N TRP A 410 -1.75 15.73 -37.79
CA TRP A 410 -0.61 16.37 -37.14
C TRP A 410 0.49 15.37 -36.74
N ILE A 411 0.11 14.24 -36.13
CA ILE A 411 1.06 13.17 -35.78
C ILE A 411 1.73 12.64 -37.05
N ARG A 412 0.97 12.38 -38.11
CA ARG A 412 1.53 11.87 -39.37
C ARG A 412 2.50 12.86 -40.01
N LEU A 413 2.18 14.15 -40.03
CA LEU A 413 3.09 15.17 -40.53
C LEU A 413 4.37 15.23 -39.69
N ALA A 414 4.28 15.18 -38.36
CA ALA A 414 5.44 15.15 -37.48
C ALA A 414 6.33 13.92 -37.72
N GLN A 415 5.72 12.74 -37.91
CA GLN A 415 6.44 11.50 -38.26
C GLN A 415 7.15 11.60 -39.62
N LEU A 416 6.49 12.16 -40.64
CA LEU A 416 7.08 12.37 -41.98
C LEU A 416 8.31 13.28 -41.92
N LEU A 417 8.19 14.42 -41.25
CA LEU A 417 9.30 15.37 -41.06
C LEU A 417 10.45 14.73 -40.28
N SER A 418 10.14 13.96 -39.24
CA SER A 418 11.14 13.29 -38.41
C SER A 418 11.86 12.16 -39.16
N GLY A 419 11.13 11.33 -39.91
CA GLY A 419 11.70 10.29 -40.75
C GLY A 419 12.56 10.83 -41.89
N ALA A 420 12.23 12.02 -42.40
CA ALA A 420 13.03 12.75 -43.38
C ALA A 420 14.25 13.48 -42.78
N ASP A 421 14.47 13.37 -41.46
CA ASP A 421 15.58 14.03 -40.74
C ASP A 421 15.52 15.57 -40.83
N LEU A 422 14.33 16.15 -41.01
CA LEU A 422 14.09 17.60 -41.06
C LEU A 422 13.89 18.22 -39.67
N VAL A 423 13.45 17.41 -38.71
CA VAL A 423 13.22 17.78 -37.29
C VAL A 423 13.82 16.70 -36.38
N SER A 424 13.73 16.87 -35.06
CA SER A 424 14.19 15.84 -34.10
C SER A 424 13.62 14.45 -34.43
N LYS A 425 14.45 13.41 -34.28
CA LYS A 425 14.02 12.01 -34.41
C LYS A 425 12.95 11.64 -33.40
N ASN A 426 12.93 12.33 -32.26
CA ASN A 426 11.83 12.23 -31.32
C ASN A 426 10.75 13.24 -31.69
N TYR A 427 9.86 12.88 -32.61
CA TYR A 427 8.80 13.78 -33.08
C TYR A 427 7.82 14.22 -31.97
N TYR A 428 7.86 13.62 -30.78
CA TYR A 428 7.06 14.11 -29.64
C TYR A 428 7.51 15.50 -29.18
N THR A 429 8.77 15.88 -29.37
CA THR A 429 9.22 17.25 -29.03
C THR A 429 8.70 18.29 -30.02
N LEU A 430 8.40 17.88 -31.26
CA LEU A 430 7.67 18.72 -32.21
C LEU A 430 6.19 18.85 -31.82
N LEU A 431 5.53 17.73 -31.49
CA LEU A 431 4.13 17.73 -31.07
C LEU A 431 3.91 18.49 -29.76
N MET A 432 4.81 18.32 -28.80
CA MET A 432 4.72 18.87 -27.45
C MET A 432 6.02 19.62 -27.11
N PRO A 433 6.21 20.86 -27.60
CA PRO A 433 7.45 21.62 -27.41
C PRO A 433 7.77 22.01 -25.96
N THR A 434 6.89 21.71 -25.00
CA THR A 434 7.16 21.90 -23.56
C THR A 434 7.98 20.78 -22.95
N LEU A 435 8.09 19.63 -23.63
CA LEU A 435 8.89 18.49 -23.16
C LEU A 435 10.37 18.84 -23.09
N LYS A 436 11.01 18.55 -21.94
CA LYS A 436 12.44 18.80 -21.71
C LYS A 436 13.31 17.55 -21.78
N SER A 437 12.71 16.36 -21.70
CA SER A 437 13.42 15.09 -21.83
C SER A 437 12.90 14.31 -23.04
N GLU A 438 13.83 13.87 -23.87
CA GLU A 438 13.58 12.93 -24.97
C GLU A 438 13.76 11.47 -24.55
N ILE A 439 14.20 11.23 -23.30
CA ILE A 439 14.54 9.93 -22.75
C ILE A 439 13.70 9.68 -21.49
N ASP A 440 13.14 8.48 -21.40
CA ASP A 440 12.48 8.00 -20.20
C ASP A 440 13.54 7.65 -19.13
N PRO A 441 13.44 8.19 -17.92
CA PRO A 441 14.46 8.02 -16.89
C PRO A 441 14.49 6.61 -16.27
N ILE A 442 13.49 5.76 -16.51
CA ILE A 442 13.40 4.42 -15.92
C ILE A 442 14.05 3.38 -16.85
N GLU A 443 13.57 3.26 -18.10
CA GLU A 443 14.11 2.29 -19.07
C GLU A 443 15.26 2.87 -19.91
N LEU A 444 15.56 4.18 -19.76
CA LEU A 444 16.60 4.89 -20.51
C LEU A 444 16.41 4.82 -22.03
N GLN A 445 15.16 4.66 -22.47
CA GLN A 445 14.76 4.60 -23.87
C GLN A 445 14.16 5.93 -24.34
N SER A 446 14.11 6.14 -25.66
CA SER A 446 13.49 7.35 -26.21
C SER A 446 11.99 7.37 -25.92
N THR A 447 11.45 8.54 -25.55
CA THR A 447 10.02 8.66 -25.20
C THR A 447 9.08 8.35 -26.38
N VAL A 448 9.57 8.46 -27.62
CA VAL A 448 8.82 8.12 -28.85
C VAL A 448 8.56 6.60 -29.02
N ASN A 449 9.28 5.78 -28.27
CA ASN A 449 9.11 4.32 -28.25
C ASN A 449 7.83 3.93 -27.52
N PHE A 450 7.34 4.76 -26.60
CA PHE A 450 6.09 4.52 -25.89
C PHE A 450 4.89 5.00 -26.70
N SER A 451 3.72 4.39 -26.52
CA SER A 451 2.50 4.85 -27.17
C SER A 451 1.96 6.10 -26.47
N LEU A 452 1.52 7.10 -27.23
CA LEU A 452 0.85 8.28 -26.66
C LEU A 452 -0.37 7.90 -25.80
N ASP A 453 -1.12 6.86 -26.20
CA ASP A 453 -2.28 6.31 -25.46
C ASP A 453 -1.91 5.76 -24.06
N ASP A 454 -0.67 5.34 -23.90
CA ASP A 454 -0.10 4.79 -22.67
C ASP A 454 0.71 5.83 -21.89
N THR A 455 0.66 7.09 -22.29
CA THR A 455 1.37 8.19 -21.63
C THR A 455 0.41 9.26 -21.11
N LEU A 456 0.88 10.01 -20.13
CA LEU A 456 0.19 11.13 -19.52
C LEU A 456 1.17 12.29 -19.40
N LEU A 457 0.76 13.50 -19.80
CA LEU A 457 1.57 14.69 -19.58
C LEU A 457 1.67 15.00 -18.08
N SER A 458 2.87 15.26 -17.57
CA SER A 458 3.12 15.71 -16.18
C SER A 458 2.49 17.06 -15.90
N GLU A 459 2.16 17.37 -14.64
CA GLU A 459 1.53 18.65 -14.26
C GLU A 459 2.24 19.87 -14.86
N ASP A 460 3.57 19.91 -14.79
CA ASP A 460 4.43 20.98 -15.29
C ASP A 460 4.59 21.00 -16.82
N GLY A 461 4.08 19.99 -17.52
CA GLY A 461 4.12 19.86 -18.97
C GLY A 461 5.49 19.49 -19.55
N GLN A 462 6.45 19.10 -18.71
CA GLN A 462 7.85 18.90 -19.11
C GLN A 462 8.23 17.45 -19.36
N MET A 463 7.42 16.50 -18.89
CA MET A 463 7.69 15.07 -18.99
C MET A 463 6.43 14.27 -19.35
N LEU A 464 6.64 13.10 -19.92
CA LEU A 464 5.60 12.10 -20.14
C LEU A 464 5.72 11.01 -19.07
N ILE A 465 4.63 10.80 -18.34
CA ILE A 465 4.46 9.71 -17.38
C ILE A 465 3.95 8.50 -18.15
N TYR A 466 4.70 7.42 -18.19
CA TYR A 466 4.28 6.18 -18.82
C TYR A 466 3.40 5.36 -17.87
N LEU A 467 2.11 5.25 -18.19
CA LEU A 467 1.07 4.67 -17.34
C LEU A 467 1.26 3.17 -17.06
N PRO A 468 1.83 2.34 -17.97
CA PRO A 468 2.18 0.96 -17.64
C PRO A 468 3.13 0.83 -16.47
N TYR A 469 4.01 1.81 -16.22
CA TYR A 469 4.85 1.79 -15.01
C TYR A 469 4.01 1.94 -13.74
N CYS A 470 3.01 2.81 -13.75
CA CYS A 470 2.06 2.95 -12.65
C CYS A 470 1.23 1.66 -12.45
N LEU A 471 0.91 0.95 -13.54
CA LEU A 471 0.24 -0.35 -13.47
C LEU A 471 1.14 -1.43 -12.86
N ARG A 472 2.41 -1.50 -13.25
CA ARG A 472 3.40 -2.41 -12.64
C ARG A 472 3.56 -2.11 -11.14
N GLN A 473 3.56 -0.83 -10.77
CA GLN A 473 3.56 -0.40 -9.35
C GLN A 473 2.29 -0.87 -8.63
N LEU A 474 1.12 -0.80 -9.27
CA LEU A 474 -0.12 -1.29 -8.69
C LEU A 474 -0.08 -2.80 -8.44
N GLU A 475 0.38 -3.57 -9.43
CA GLU A 475 0.44 -5.03 -9.35
C GLU A 475 1.46 -5.52 -8.32
N SER A 476 2.59 -4.81 -8.17
CA SER A 476 3.67 -5.22 -7.28
C SER A 476 3.58 -4.61 -5.87
N GLN A 477 3.10 -3.37 -5.75
CA GLN A 477 3.13 -2.58 -4.52
C GLN A 477 1.75 -2.13 -4.04
N GLY A 478 0.69 -2.39 -4.81
CA GLY A 478 -0.69 -2.08 -4.41
C GLY A 478 -1.10 -0.62 -4.54
N THR A 479 -0.29 0.22 -5.21
CA THR A 479 -0.59 1.66 -5.41
C THR A 479 -0.50 2.10 -6.87
N PHE A 480 -1.35 3.08 -7.21
CA PHE A 480 -1.45 3.81 -8.49
C PHE A 480 -0.19 4.54 -9.00
N TYR A 481 0.97 4.47 -8.34
CA TYR A 481 1.87 5.64 -8.25
C TYR A 481 2.80 5.81 -9.46
N VAL A 482 3.23 7.05 -9.71
CA VAL A 482 4.34 7.34 -10.62
C VAL A 482 5.61 6.80 -9.96
N PRO A 483 6.32 5.84 -10.59
CA PRO A 483 7.51 5.28 -9.98
C PRO A 483 8.62 6.31 -9.88
N SER A 484 9.61 6.01 -9.04
CA SER A 484 10.75 6.89 -8.85
C SER A 484 11.51 7.10 -10.16
N MET A 485 11.61 8.36 -10.59
CA MET A 485 12.31 8.78 -11.80
C MET A 485 13.80 9.12 -11.54
N GLY A 486 14.32 8.91 -10.31
CA GLY A 486 15.71 9.24 -9.96
C GLY A 486 16.19 8.54 -8.69
N LEU A 487 17.51 8.39 -8.52
CA LEU A 487 18.12 7.58 -7.43
C LEU A 487 17.63 7.91 -6.01
N ASN A 488 17.11 9.12 -5.77
CA ASN A 488 16.75 9.59 -4.43
C ASN A 488 15.29 10.04 -4.29
N SER A 489 14.44 9.93 -5.32
CA SER A 489 13.03 10.36 -5.20
C SER A 489 12.13 9.18 -4.80
N PRO A 490 11.23 9.29 -3.83
CA PRO A 490 10.22 8.26 -3.61
C PRO A 490 9.19 8.24 -4.75
N PRO A 491 8.57 7.08 -5.04
CA PRO A 491 7.37 7.04 -5.88
C PRO A 491 6.30 7.97 -5.32
N HIS A 492 5.62 8.72 -6.19
CA HIS A 492 4.64 9.72 -5.78
C HIS A 492 3.27 9.47 -6.41
N PRO A 493 2.18 9.89 -5.74
CA PRO A 493 0.85 9.85 -6.35
C PRO A 493 0.78 10.81 -7.55
N LEU A 494 -0.15 10.53 -8.47
CA LEU A 494 -0.53 11.50 -9.49
C LEU A 494 -1.10 12.77 -8.83
N THR A 495 -0.75 13.93 -9.37
CA THR A 495 -1.29 15.21 -8.89
C THR A 495 -2.75 15.38 -9.32
N GLU A 496 -3.47 16.37 -8.76
CA GLU A 496 -4.88 16.59 -9.13
C GLU A 496 -5.06 16.88 -10.62
N ILE A 497 -4.13 17.62 -11.23
CA ILE A 497 -4.14 17.91 -12.68
C ILE A 497 -3.94 16.62 -13.48
N GLU A 498 -3.01 15.77 -13.05
CA GLU A 498 -2.74 14.48 -13.69
C GLU A 498 -3.92 13.51 -13.55
N LYS A 499 -4.58 13.49 -12.38
CA LYS A 499 -5.82 12.71 -12.17
C LYS A 499 -6.93 13.16 -13.12
N GLU A 500 -7.15 14.46 -13.27
CA GLU A 500 -8.12 14.99 -14.24
C GLU A 500 -7.77 14.59 -15.68
N ARG A 501 -6.49 14.61 -16.05
CA ARG A 501 -6.04 14.12 -17.37
C ARG A 501 -6.29 12.62 -17.55
N LEU A 502 -6.08 11.82 -16.50
CA LEU A 502 -6.31 10.38 -16.52
C LEU A 502 -7.79 10.00 -16.65
N LYS A 503 -8.73 10.83 -16.17
CA LYS A 503 -10.19 10.58 -16.30
C LYS A 503 -10.63 10.43 -17.75
N SER A 504 -10.01 11.18 -18.65
CA SER A 504 -10.27 11.14 -20.09
C SER A 504 -9.62 9.93 -20.79
N ASN A 505 -8.66 9.25 -20.15
CA ASN A 505 -7.99 8.09 -20.74
C ASN A 505 -8.88 6.84 -20.62
N GLY A 506 -9.36 6.33 -21.75
CA GLY A 506 -10.28 5.19 -21.79
C GLY A 506 -9.71 3.90 -21.20
N LYS A 507 -8.39 3.67 -21.29
CA LYS A 507 -7.69 2.44 -20.87
C LYS A 507 -7.40 2.44 -19.36
N TYR A 508 -6.91 3.55 -18.81
CA TYR A 508 -6.38 3.61 -17.44
C TYR A 508 -7.30 4.30 -16.42
N ARG A 509 -8.34 5.04 -16.84
CA ARG A 509 -9.26 5.74 -15.91
C ARG A 509 -9.84 4.87 -14.79
N ARG A 510 -9.99 3.56 -15.02
CA ARG A 510 -10.54 2.61 -14.02
C ARG A 510 -9.68 2.52 -12.76
N TYR A 511 -8.39 2.80 -12.86
CA TYR A 511 -7.45 2.73 -11.74
C TYR A 511 -7.46 3.98 -10.84
N LEU A 512 -8.20 5.03 -11.23
CA LEU A 512 -8.46 6.16 -10.34
C LEU A 512 -9.20 5.73 -9.07
N LYS A 513 -10.10 4.74 -9.17
CA LYS A 513 -10.80 4.19 -8.00
C LYS A 513 -9.84 3.63 -6.95
N THR A 514 -8.71 3.05 -7.37
CA THR A 514 -7.70 2.53 -6.47
C THR A 514 -7.05 3.63 -5.61
N TYR A 515 -7.02 4.88 -6.10
CA TYR A 515 -6.57 6.03 -5.31
C TYR A 515 -7.62 6.55 -4.33
N GLU A 516 -8.89 6.48 -4.71
CA GLU A 516 -10.00 7.11 -3.99
C GLU A 516 -10.61 6.20 -2.90
N GLN A 517 -10.26 4.91 -2.86
CA GLN A 517 -11.06 3.87 -2.15
C GLN A 517 -10.61 3.45 -0.75
N ASP A 518 -9.70 4.18 -0.13
CA ASP A 518 -9.38 3.94 1.27
C ASP A 518 -10.18 4.93 2.13
N GLU A 519 -11.49 4.68 2.28
CA GLU A 519 -12.28 5.23 3.39
C GLU A 519 -11.71 4.66 4.70
N ILE A 520 -10.55 5.18 5.09
CA ILE A 520 -9.87 4.76 6.30
C ILE A 520 -10.43 5.59 7.42
N GLU A 521 -11.04 4.93 8.40
CA GLU A 521 -11.49 5.62 9.60
C GLU A 521 -10.28 6.24 10.33
N PRO A 522 -10.37 7.52 10.74
CA PRO A 522 -9.33 8.23 11.46
C PRO A 522 -8.83 7.54 12.74
N LEU A 523 -7.54 7.61 13.04
CA LEU A 523 -6.98 7.17 14.33
C LEU A 523 -7.08 8.26 15.41
N SER A 524 -7.16 7.83 16.66
CA SER A 524 -7.17 8.72 17.83
C SER A 524 -5.76 9.26 18.15
N ILE A 525 -5.69 10.44 18.78
CA ILE A 525 -4.40 11.04 19.20
C ILE A 525 -3.60 10.10 20.14
N PRO A 526 -4.21 9.47 21.17
CA PRO A 526 -3.48 8.53 22.03
C PRO A 526 -2.85 7.36 21.26
N THR A 527 -3.56 6.82 20.27
CA THR A 527 -3.06 5.73 19.43
C THR A 527 -1.85 6.18 18.61
N LEU A 528 -1.92 7.36 18.00
CA LEU A 528 -0.80 7.93 17.23
C LEU A 528 0.43 8.20 18.10
N LEU A 529 0.24 8.66 19.34
CA LEU A 529 1.34 8.86 20.29
C LEU A 529 1.95 7.55 20.78
N ALA A 530 1.16 6.50 20.99
CA ALA A 530 1.68 5.17 21.32
C ALA A 530 2.53 4.60 20.17
N ILE A 531 2.07 4.75 18.92
CA ILE A 531 2.83 4.35 17.73
C ILE A 531 4.11 5.20 17.59
N TRP A 532 4.02 6.53 17.81
CA TRP A 532 5.19 7.40 17.82
C TRP A 532 6.21 6.94 18.88
N ASN A 533 5.76 6.58 20.09
CA ASN A 533 6.65 6.12 21.15
C ASN A 533 7.38 4.83 20.76
N LEU A 534 6.66 3.88 20.16
CA LEU A 534 7.22 2.65 19.61
C LEU A 534 8.32 2.95 18.58
N VAL A 535 8.02 3.81 17.60
CA VAL A 535 8.97 4.21 16.55
C VAL A 535 10.20 4.90 17.15
N ASN A 536 9.98 5.84 18.05
CA ASN A 536 11.03 6.68 18.63
C ASN A 536 12.05 5.90 19.48
N HIS A 537 11.64 4.75 20.04
CA HIS A 537 12.50 3.88 20.85
C HIS A 537 13.00 2.65 20.09
N SER A 538 12.33 2.23 19.00
CA SER A 538 12.68 0.99 18.29
C SER A 538 13.36 1.21 16.94
N LEU A 539 13.14 2.34 16.27
CA LEU A 539 13.73 2.61 14.95
C LEU A 539 15.19 3.06 15.10
N TYR A 540 16.13 2.30 14.55
CA TYR A 540 17.55 2.66 14.50
C TYR A 540 18.05 2.67 13.04
N PRO A 541 18.37 3.84 12.47
CA PRO A 541 18.66 3.96 11.04
C PRO A 541 19.84 3.12 10.53
N VAL A 542 20.88 2.90 11.34
CA VAL A 542 22.01 2.02 10.98
C VAL A 542 21.55 0.57 10.80
N GLY A 543 20.58 0.13 11.60
CA GLY A 543 19.98 -1.19 11.51
C GLY A 543 19.03 -1.37 10.32
N LEU A 544 18.45 -0.28 9.79
CA LEU A 544 17.57 -0.31 8.62
C LEU A 544 18.28 -0.77 7.34
N ILE A 545 19.55 -0.44 7.14
CA ILE A 545 20.28 -0.79 5.89
C ILE A 545 20.55 -2.29 5.79
N TYR A 546 20.88 -2.93 6.92
CA TYR A 546 21.44 -4.28 6.90
C TYR A 546 20.54 -5.33 7.54
N ALA A 547 19.40 -4.94 8.13
CA ALA A 547 18.61 -5.78 9.03
C ALA A 547 19.49 -6.47 10.10
N LYS A 548 20.64 -5.86 10.42
CA LYS A 548 21.77 -6.37 11.20
C LYS A 548 22.49 -5.16 11.83
N ASN A 549 23.38 -5.41 12.78
CA ASN A 549 24.20 -4.41 13.48
C ASN A 549 23.47 -3.57 14.54
N TYR A 550 22.46 -4.12 15.21
CA TYR A 550 21.90 -3.54 16.43
C TYR A 550 22.78 -3.86 17.63
N SER A 551 22.98 -2.90 18.54
CA SER A 551 23.61 -3.18 19.83
C SER A 551 22.61 -3.87 20.77
N VAL A 552 23.12 -4.59 21.78
CA VAL A 552 22.26 -5.24 22.79
C VAL A 552 21.33 -4.22 23.46
N ALA A 553 21.85 -3.04 23.80
CA ALA A 553 21.04 -1.97 24.39
C ALA A 553 19.92 -1.46 23.47
N GLN A 554 20.16 -1.42 22.15
CA GLN A 554 19.15 -1.03 21.17
C GLN A 554 18.06 -2.08 21.03
N LEU A 555 18.44 -3.37 21.04
CA LEU A 555 17.47 -4.47 20.99
C LEU A 555 16.60 -4.50 22.24
N THR A 556 17.19 -4.39 23.44
CA THR A 556 16.44 -4.33 24.70
C THR A 556 15.47 -3.15 24.73
N ALA A 557 15.90 -1.96 24.30
CA ALA A 557 15.02 -0.80 24.23
C ALA A 557 13.86 -0.96 23.23
N ALA A 558 14.12 -1.63 22.09
CA ALA A 558 13.09 -1.93 21.11
C ALA A 558 12.09 -2.99 21.61
N GLU A 559 12.57 -4.01 22.33
CA GLU A 559 11.73 -5.02 22.98
C GLU A 559 10.82 -4.40 24.05
N GLU A 560 11.37 -3.58 24.95
CA GLU A 560 10.62 -2.87 25.98
C GLU A 560 9.54 -1.95 25.37
N ALA A 561 9.90 -1.21 24.31
CA ALA A 561 8.94 -0.33 23.62
C ALA A 561 7.84 -1.11 22.89
N PHE A 562 8.17 -2.29 22.34
CA PHE A 562 7.19 -3.16 21.71
C PHE A 562 6.25 -3.80 22.73
N ASP A 563 6.78 -4.25 23.88
CA ASP A 563 5.97 -4.79 24.98
C ASP A 563 5.01 -3.73 25.52
N GLU A 564 5.48 -2.49 25.72
CA GLU A 564 4.63 -1.37 26.12
C GLU A 564 3.52 -1.08 25.09
N PHE A 565 3.87 -1.07 23.80
CA PHE A 565 2.88 -0.89 22.74
C PHE A 565 1.88 -2.06 22.69
N ARG A 566 2.33 -3.30 22.91
CA ARG A 566 1.47 -4.49 22.95
C ARG A 566 0.46 -4.40 24.08
N GLU A 567 0.88 -4.01 25.29
CA GLU A 567 -0.04 -3.79 26.41
C GLU A 567 -1.10 -2.72 26.08
N TYR A 568 -0.68 -1.61 25.46
CA TYR A 568 -1.62 -0.58 24.99
C TYR A 568 -2.59 -1.14 23.94
N PHE A 569 -2.06 -1.86 22.94
CA PHE A 569 -2.85 -2.45 21.86
C PHE A 569 -3.87 -3.46 22.39
N GLU A 570 -3.47 -4.32 23.33
CA GLU A 570 -4.36 -5.29 23.97
C GLU A 570 -5.45 -4.64 24.84
N ALA A 571 -5.19 -3.47 25.41
CA ALA A 571 -6.17 -2.70 26.17
C ALA A 571 -7.22 -1.97 25.30
N LEU A 572 -7.01 -1.86 23.98
CA LEU A 572 -7.97 -1.25 23.06
C LEU A 572 -9.27 -2.06 22.96
N THR A 573 -10.37 -1.35 22.69
CA THR A 573 -11.67 -1.98 22.39
C THR A 573 -11.59 -2.78 21.08
N HIS A 574 -12.53 -3.72 20.87
CA HIS A 574 -12.56 -4.53 19.64
C HIS A 574 -12.65 -3.66 18.38
N GLU A 575 -13.52 -2.65 18.41
CA GLU A 575 -13.70 -1.71 17.30
C GLU A 575 -12.41 -0.95 16.98
N GLU A 576 -11.72 -0.42 18.00
CA GLU A 576 -10.46 0.30 17.82
C GLU A 576 -9.32 -0.61 17.33
N LYS A 577 -9.27 -1.86 17.79
CA LYS A 577 -8.31 -2.87 17.30
C LYS A 577 -8.56 -3.16 15.83
N GLU A 578 -9.81 -3.36 15.43
CA GLU A 578 -10.16 -3.62 14.04
C GLU A 578 -9.83 -2.40 13.16
N GLN A 579 -10.12 -1.21 13.66
CA GLN A 579 -9.82 0.07 13.01
C GLN A 579 -8.33 0.26 12.76
N ILE A 580 -7.49 0.14 13.80
CA ILE A 580 -6.03 0.27 13.64
C ILE A 580 -5.49 -0.84 12.74
N THR A 581 -5.95 -2.09 12.89
CA THR A 581 -5.44 -3.25 12.13
C THR A 581 -5.68 -3.09 10.63
N LYS A 582 -6.87 -2.61 10.24
CA LYS A 582 -7.22 -2.36 8.83
C LYS A 582 -6.62 -1.05 8.28
N HIS A 583 -6.01 -0.23 9.12
CA HIS A 583 -5.53 1.09 8.73
C HIS A 583 -4.40 0.97 7.69
N THR A 584 -4.60 1.54 6.50
CA THR A 584 -3.60 1.49 5.43
C THR A 584 -2.45 2.46 5.70
N ILE A 585 -1.23 1.97 5.48
CA ILE A 585 0.03 2.70 5.48
C ILE A 585 0.63 2.62 4.07
N ILE A 586 1.02 3.76 3.50
CA ILE A 586 1.70 3.84 2.21
C ILE A 586 3.12 4.36 2.43
N TYR A 587 4.11 3.48 2.39
CA TYR A 587 5.53 3.83 2.57
C TYR A 587 6.30 3.55 1.28
N TYR A 588 6.99 4.57 0.72
CA TYR A 588 7.69 4.50 -0.57
C TYR A 588 6.86 3.87 -1.72
N GLY A 589 5.58 4.24 -1.80
CA GLY A 589 4.66 3.73 -2.81
C GLY A 589 4.20 2.29 -2.60
N GLN A 590 4.57 1.62 -1.51
CA GLN A 590 4.05 0.31 -1.15
C GLN A 590 2.92 0.45 -0.14
N LYS A 591 1.80 -0.23 -0.41
CA LYS A 591 0.59 -0.26 0.41
C LYS A 591 0.58 -1.50 1.30
N ARG A 592 0.43 -1.31 2.61
CA ARG A 592 0.21 -2.38 3.60
C ARG A 592 -0.77 -1.93 4.67
N THR A 593 -1.46 -2.86 5.31
CA THR A 593 -2.23 -2.51 6.53
C THR A 593 -1.33 -2.53 7.76
N PHE A 594 -1.70 -1.79 8.81
CA PHE A 594 -1.01 -1.87 10.09
C PHE A 594 -0.95 -3.30 10.62
N GLY A 595 -2.05 -4.06 10.46
CA GLY A 595 -2.15 -5.47 10.82
C GLY A 595 -1.13 -6.35 10.11
N ASP A 596 -0.99 -6.21 8.79
CA ASP A 596 -0.01 -6.99 8.01
C ASP A 596 1.43 -6.74 8.46
N VAL A 597 1.74 -5.50 8.87
CA VAL A 597 3.05 -5.10 9.37
C VAL A 597 3.27 -5.64 10.78
N LEU A 598 2.25 -5.60 11.64
CA LEU A 598 2.32 -6.14 13.00
C LEU A 598 2.46 -7.68 12.99
N ASP A 599 1.71 -8.37 12.13
CA ASP A 599 1.80 -9.82 11.93
C ASP A 599 3.19 -10.29 11.51
N GLN A 600 3.92 -9.47 10.75
CA GLN A 600 5.31 -9.76 10.40
C GLN A 600 6.21 -9.79 11.63
N VAL A 601 6.03 -8.85 12.56
CA VAL A 601 6.76 -8.84 13.83
C VAL A 601 6.48 -10.13 14.61
N TYR A 602 5.21 -10.54 14.70
CA TYR A 602 4.85 -11.81 15.35
C TYR A 602 5.42 -13.05 14.65
N LYS A 603 5.67 -12.99 13.35
CA LYS A 603 6.33 -14.05 12.56
C LYS A 603 7.86 -14.02 12.65
N GLY A 604 8.43 -13.14 13.47
CA GLY A 604 9.88 -13.06 13.73
C GLY A 604 10.63 -12.01 12.91
N GLU A 605 9.94 -11.10 12.22
CA GLU A 605 10.58 -9.93 11.62
C GLU A 605 11.04 -8.92 12.69
N CYS A 606 12.09 -8.17 12.36
CA CYS A 606 12.66 -7.20 13.29
C CYS A 606 11.71 -6.01 13.51
N VAL A 607 11.34 -5.72 14.77
CA VAL A 607 10.49 -4.58 15.18
C VAL A 607 10.99 -3.26 14.57
N ALA A 608 12.30 -3.03 14.60
CA ALA A 608 12.92 -1.82 14.07
C ALA A 608 12.73 -1.66 12.56
N LEU A 609 12.73 -2.76 11.80
CA LEU A 609 12.46 -2.75 10.36
C LEU A 609 10.99 -2.44 10.08
N CYS A 610 10.07 -2.96 10.89
CA CYS A 610 8.64 -2.67 10.77
C CYS A 610 8.32 -1.22 11.14
N CYS A 611 9.07 -0.61 12.07
CA CYS A 611 8.84 0.76 12.52
C CYS A 611 8.97 1.84 11.44
N ARG A 612 9.61 1.57 10.28
CA ARG A 612 9.60 2.51 9.13
C ARG A 612 8.18 2.78 8.61
N TRP A 613 7.32 1.76 8.64
CA TRP A 613 5.91 1.86 8.26
C TRP A 613 5.14 2.68 9.28
N PHE A 614 5.35 2.38 10.56
CA PHE A 614 4.70 3.10 11.66
C PHE A 614 5.14 4.57 11.73
N MET A 615 6.39 4.87 11.37
CA MET A 615 6.90 6.23 11.24
C MET A 615 6.15 7.01 10.15
N GLN A 616 5.97 6.42 8.96
CA GLN A 616 5.16 7.01 7.89
C GLN A 616 3.74 7.31 8.36
N LEU A 617 3.10 6.36 9.03
CA LEU A 617 1.75 6.53 9.57
C LEU A 617 1.68 7.74 10.53
N VAL A 618 2.65 7.89 11.43
CA VAL A 618 2.69 9.03 12.35
C VAL A 618 2.87 10.34 11.60
N VAL A 619 3.77 10.38 10.60
CA VAL A 619 4.03 11.58 9.79
C VAL A 619 2.82 11.97 8.94
N ASP A 620 2.06 11.00 8.42
CA ASP A 620 0.84 11.25 7.66
C ASP A 620 -0.22 12.00 8.49
N TYR A 621 -0.24 11.83 9.82
CA TYR A 621 -1.12 12.57 10.73
C TYR A 621 -0.48 13.84 11.28
N PHE A 622 0.79 13.76 11.69
CA PHE A 622 1.51 14.84 12.37
C PHE A 622 2.88 15.10 11.72
N PRO A 623 2.93 15.80 10.57
CA PRO A 623 4.19 16.08 9.88
C PRO A 623 5.19 16.90 10.73
N TRP A 624 4.68 17.67 11.70
CA TRP A 624 5.48 18.50 12.61
C TRP A 624 6.06 17.74 13.80
N LEU A 625 5.64 16.49 14.04
CA LEU A 625 6.11 15.69 15.16
C LEU A 625 7.55 15.23 14.89
N LYS A 626 8.42 15.39 15.89
CA LYS A 626 9.83 15.07 15.78
C LYS A 626 10.14 13.74 16.47
N PHE A 627 11.13 13.04 15.95
CA PHE A 627 11.67 11.81 16.49
C PHE A 627 13.07 12.06 17.05
N ARG A 628 13.68 11.00 17.58
CA ARG A 628 15.05 11.00 18.07
C ARG A 628 16.01 11.54 16.99
N ARG A 629 16.99 12.32 17.43
CA ARG A 629 17.88 13.11 16.57
C ARG A 629 18.60 12.28 15.50
N ASP A 630 18.97 11.05 15.82
CA ASP A 630 19.61 10.10 14.91
C ASP A 630 18.69 9.64 13.78
N ILE A 631 17.37 9.69 13.96
CA ILE A 631 16.35 9.43 12.93
C ILE A 631 16.15 10.69 12.08
N GLU A 632 15.99 11.85 12.73
CA GLU A 632 15.76 13.15 12.09
C GLU A 632 16.89 13.56 11.14
N GLU A 633 18.14 13.41 11.56
CA GLU A 633 19.32 13.84 10.78
C GLU A 633 19.78 12.76 9.78
N ASN A 634 19.04 11.65 9.64
CA ASN A 634 19.50 10.50 8.87
C ASN A 634 19.21 10.59 7.37
N ARG A 635 20.27 10.46 6.56
CA ARG A 635 20.17 10.47 5.09
C ARG A 635 19.48 9.24 4.48
N ILE A 636 19.36 8.12 5.21
CA ILE A 636 18.72 6.89 4.72
C ILE A 636 17.22 6.93 4.96
N VAL A 637 16.79 7.52 6.08
CA VAL A 637 15.38 7.64 6.42
C VAL A 637 14.71 8.75 5.59
N GLN A 638 15.47 9.80 5.20
CA GLN A 638 15.00 10.94 4.39
C GLN A 638 13.67 11.53 4.91
N LEU A 639 13.59 11.75 6.23
CA LEU A 639 12.33 12.12 6.88
C LEU A 639 11.71 13.43 6.35
N ASP A 640 12.54 14.34 5.87
CA ASP A 640 12.06 15.58 5.24
C ASP A 640 11.26 15.31 3.98
N GLU A 641 11.69 14.38 3.12
CA GLU A 641 10.97 14.01 1.91
C GLU A 641 9.64 13.33 2.26
N ILE A 642 9.67 12.45 3.27
CA ILE A 642 8.47 11.80 3.81
C ILE A 642 7.46 12.83 4.34
N ARG A 643 7.92 13.88 5.03
CA ARG A 643 7.06 14.98 5.51
C ARG A 643 6.48 15.82 4.37
N HIS A 644 7.25 16.06 3.31
CA HIS A 644 6.75 16.77 2.13
C HIS A 644 5.66 15.98 1.42
N ALA A 645 5.79 14.65 1.38
CA ALA A 645 4.82 13.73 0.78
C ALA A 645 3.70 13.26 1.74
N ALA A 646 3.63 13.78 2.96
CA ALA A 646 2.69 13.34 3.99
C ALA A 646 1.23 13.56 3.57
N GLN A 647 0.37 12.56 3.82
CA GLN A 647 -1.04 12.61 3.39
C GLN A 647 -1.91 13.61 4.16
N ARG A 648 -1.46 14.07 5.34
CA ARG A 648 -2.19 15.00 6.23
C ARG A 648 -3.60 14.49 6.59
N LYS A 649 -3.65 13.27 7.15
CA LYS A 649 -4.89 12.58 7.54
C LYS A 649 -5.66 13.31 8.65
N ILE A 650 -6.99 13.18 8.62
CA ILE A 650 -7.89 13.72 9.65
C ILE A 650 -7.84 12.82 10.89
N ILE A 651 -7.93 13.42 12.08
CA ILE A 651 -7.86 12.77 13.39
C ILE A 651 -9.26 12.36 13.88
N ASN A 652 -9.34 11.24 14.60
CA ASN A 652 -10.56 10.81 15.27
C ASN A 652 -10.84 11.69 16.49
N LYS A 653 -12.04 12.27 16.55
CA LYS A 653 -12.49 13.07 17.70
C LYS A 653 -13.17 12.25 18.81
N ASN A 654 -13.25 10.92 18.64
CA ASN A 654 -13.66 10.03 19.71
C ASN A 654 -12.62 10.09 20.84
N LYS A 655 -13.07 10.02 22.10
CA LYS A 655 -12.26 10.16 23.34
C LYS A 655 -11.92 11.58 23.82
N SER A 656 -12.74 12.59 23.48
CA SER A 656 -12.62 13.95 24.07
C SER A 656 -12.43 13.95 25.60
N ASN A 657 -13.19 13.14 26.33
CA ASN A 657 -13.11 13.06 27.80
C ASN A 657 -11.75 12.54 28.30
N GLU A 658 -11.11 11.62 27.58
CA GLU A 658 -9.78 11.12 27.93
C GLU A 658 -8.72 12.22 27.74
N LEU A 659 -8.80 12.95 26.63
CA LEU A 659 -7.91 14.07 26.36
C LEU A 659 -8.07 15.18 27.40
N ILE A 660 -9.31 15.51 27.80
CA ILE A 660 -9.56 16.47 28.89
C ILE A 660 -8.86 16.01 30.17
N ARG A 661 -8.96 14.71 30.52
CA ARG A 661 -8.26 14.15 31.70
C ARG A 661 -6.74 14.25 31.60
N HIS A 662 -6.16 14.04 30.42
CA HIS A 662 -4.73 14.25 30.22
C HIS A 662 -4.36 15.73 30.44
N LEU A 663 -5.12 16.66 29.87
CA LEU A 663 -4.90 18.10 30.09
C LEU A 663 -5.06 18.49 31.56
N GLN A 664 -6.02 17.91 32.30
CA GLN A 664 -6.20 18.15 33.74
C GLN A 664 -4.94 17.72 34.53
N LYS A 665 -4.37 16.57 34.19
CA LYS A 665 -3.15 16.05 34.83
C LYS A 665 -1.93 16.91 34.52
N ILE A 666 -1.77 17.40 33.28
CA ILE A 666 -0.71 18.36 32.92
C ILE A 666 -0.89 19.65 33.73
N TYR A 667 -2.10 20.20 33.74
CA TYR A 667 -2.42 21.43 34.46
C TYR A 667 -2.18 21.30 35.97
N CYS A 668 -2.60 20.20 36.58
CA CYS A 668 -2.34 19.96 38.00
C CYS A 668 -0.84 19.79 38.27
N SER A 669 -0.13 19.05 37.42
CA SER A 669 1.32 18.89 37.54
C SER A 669 2.06 20.23 37.46
N LEU A 670 1.60 21.18 36.63
CA LEU A 670 2.20 22.52 36.55
C LEU A 670 2.06 23.30 37.86
N LEU A 671 0.94 23.14 38.57
CA LEU A 671 0.65 23.88 39.81
C LEU A 671 1.14 23.16 41.08
N SER A 672 1.38 21.84 41.04
CA SER A 672 1.73 21.05 42.23
C SER A 672 3.18 20.55 42.27
N ARG A 673 3.84 20.37 41.11
CA ARG A 673 5.21 19.83 41.04
C ARG A 673 6.23 20.89 41.43
N ARG A 674 7.25 20.49 42.19
CA ARG A 674 8.43 21.33 42.44
C ARG A 674 9.44 21.16 41.32
N PHE A 675 9.52 22.13 40.41
CA PHE A 675 10.54 22.16 39.36
C PHE A 675 11.89 22.61 39.92
N SER A 676 12.99 22.04 39.42
CA SER A 676 14.33 22.52 39.74
C SER A 676 14.60 23.90 39.15
N GLU A 677 13.98 24.20 38.00
CA GLU A 677 14.09 25.45 37.27
C GLU A 677 12.85 26.32 37.52
N LYS A 678 13.07 27.55 37.98
CA LYS A 678 12.02 28.44 38.50
C LYS A 678 12.13 29.83 37.87
N THR A 679 11.80 29.92 36.59
CA THR A 679 12.00 31.16 35.82
C THR A 679 10.76 32.05 35.80
N HIS A 680 9.56 31.48 35.92
CA HIS A 680 8.29 32.21 35.82
C HIS A 680 7.32 31.80 36.93
N ARG A 681 6.49 32.75 37.38
CA ARG A 681 5.47 32.53 38.42
C ARG A 681 4.10 32.36 37.75
N ILE A 682 3.41 31.27 38.03
CA ILE A 682 2.04 31.03 37.55
C ILE A 682 1.06 30.94 38.72
N SER A 683 -0.21 31.31 38.49
CA SER A 683 -1.28 31.24 39.51
C SER A 683 -2.62 30.80 38.93
N GLY A 684 -3.27 29.82 39.57
CA GLY A 684 -4.56 29.27 39.14
C GLY A 684 -5.29 28.54 40.27
N PHE A 685 -6.62 28.70 40.35
CA PHE A 685 -7.47 28.10 41.38
C PHE A 685 -6.97 28.25 42.83
N ASN A 686 -6.39 29.41 43.17
CA ASN A 686 -5.76 29.74 44.47
C ASN A 686 -4.44 29.01 44.79
N TYR A 687 -3.81 28.39 43.79
CA TYR A 687 -2.47 27.83 43.89
C TYR A 687 -1.49 28.65 43.07
N GLU A 688 -0.25 28.72 43.55
CA GLU A 688 0.85 29.39 42.86
C GLU A 688 2.05 28.47 42.80
N ASN A 689 2.77 28.50 41.68
CA ASN A 689 4.00 27.73 41.52
C ASN A 689 5.03 28.48 40.67
N ASP A 690 6.30 28.14 40.87
CA ASP A 690 7.39 28.62 40.02
C ASP A 690 7.72 27.52 39.00
N VAL A 691 7.66 27.86 37.72
CA VAL A 691 7.79 26.92 36.60
C VAL A 691 8.88 27.35 35.62
N PRO A 692 9.42 26.43 34.80
CA PRO A 692 10.27 26.79 33.67
C PRO A 692 9.48 27.53 32.59
N GLU A 693 10.18 28.14 31.62
CA GLU A 693 9.58 28.92 30.52
C GLU A 693 8.53 28.11 29.73
N ILE A 694 8.84 26.85 29.41
CA ILE A 694 7.87 25.95 28.77
C ILE A 694 6.65 25.68 29.67
N GLY A 695 6.84 25.64 30.98
CA GLY A 695 5.74 25.48 31.93
C GLY A 695 4.77 26.66 31.91
N GLU A 696 5.29 27.88 31.78
CA GLU A 696 4.46 29.09 31.60
C GLU A 696 3.71 29.07 30.27
N LYS A 697 4.38 28.70 29.16
CA LYS A 697 3.72 28.58 27.85
C LYS A 697 2.55 27.58 27.88
N LEU A 698 2.77 26.40 28.47
CA LEU A 698 1.73 25.39 28.65
C LEU A 698 0.63 25.88 29.60
N PHE A 699 0.97 26.58 30.67
CA PHE A 699 -0.02 27.17 31.58
C PHE A 699 -0.91 28.21 30.87
N ASN A 700 -0.32 29.10 30.08
CA ASN A 700 -1.04 30.13 29.33
C ASN A 700 -1.98 29.53 28.27
N LEU A 701 -1.68 28.34 27.76
CA LEU A 701 -2.55 27.58 26.87
C LEU A 701 -3.71 26.90 27.63
N LEU A 702 -3.43 26.31 28.79
CA LEU A 702 -4.39 25.50 29.55
C LEU A 702 -5.29 26.29 30.50
N ALA A 703 -4.80 27.37 31.09
CA ALA A 703 -5.57 28.16 32.05
C ALA A 703 -6.85 28.74 31.43
N PRO A 704 -6.84 29.35 30.23
CA PRO A 704 -8.07 29.82 29.58
C PRO A 704 -9.04 28.67 29.24
N PHE A 705 -8.52 27.50 28.86
CA PHE A 705 -9.33 26.32 28.53
C PHE A 705 -10.15 25.84 29.73
N PHE A 706 -9.53 25.75 30.92
CA PHE A 706 -10.22 25.31 32.14
C PHE A 706 -11.04 26.43 32.80
N VAL A 707 -10.55 27.67 32.86
CA VAL A 707 -11.27 28.78 33.52
C VAL A 707 -12.55 29.15 32.75
N ALA A 708 -12.52 29.11 31.42
CA ALA A 708 -13.68 29.40 30.58
C ALA A 708 -14.51 28.16 30.21
N GLU A 709 -14.18 26.98 30.76
CA GLU A 709 -14.87 25.70 30.51
C GLU A 709 -15.05 25.35 29.00
N LYS A 710 -14.05 25.69 28.16
CA LYS A 710 -14.10 25.52 26.68
C LYS A 710 -13.73 24.11 26.21
N PHE A 711 -14.44 23.09 26.68
CA PHE A 711 -14.06 21.70 26.43
C PHE A 711 -14.21 21.23 24.97
N ASP A 712 -14.98 21.94 24.14
CA ASP A 712 -15.15 21.61 22.72
C ASP A 712 -13.86 21.70 21.91
N SER A 713 -12.92 22.57 22.32
CA SER A 713 -11.63 22.76 21.65
C SER A 713 -10.50 21.85 22.18
N VAL A 714 -10.85 20.73 22.83
CA VAL A 714 -9.86 19.86 23.51
C VAL A 714 -8.81 19.32 22.54
N HIS A 715 -9.20 18.96 21.31
CA HIS A 715 -8.29 18.35 20.33
C HIS A 715 -7.24 19.35 19.86
N GLU A 716 -7.67 20.57 19.53
CA GLU A 716 -6.80 21.65 19.10
C GLU A 716 -5.83 22.05 20.22
N VAL A 717 -6.33 22.18 21.46
CA VAL A 717 -5.51 22.50 22.63
C VAL A 717 -4.51 21.37 22.92
N TYR A 718 -4.94 20.11 22.87
CA TYR A 718 -4.06 18.97 23.12
C TYR A 718 -2.95 18.86 22.08
N ILE A 719 -3.27 19.02 20.79
CA ILE A 719 -2.28 19.04 19.71
C ILE A 719 -1.25 20.15 19.94
N GLU A 720 -1.69 21.35 20.29
CA GLU A 720 -0.78 22.48 20.53
C GLU A 720 0.10 22.25 21.78
N VAL A 721 -0.43 21.65 22.85
CA VAL A 721 0.37 21.21 24.01
C VAL A 721 1.47 20.24 23.55
N ILE A 722 1.10 19.18 22.83
CA ILE A 722 2.06 18.16 22.37
C ILE A 722 3.11 18.78 21.44
N LYS A 723 2.70 19.70 20.55
CA LYS A 723 3.62 20.42 19.66
C LYS A 723 4.65 21.23 20.43
N GLN A 724 4.24 21.96 21.48
CA GLN A 724 5.17 22.74 22.31
C GLN A 724 6.09 21.85 23.17
N VAL A 725 5.55 20.76 23.71
CA VAL A 725 6.34 19.76 24.45
C VAL A 725 7.40 19.13 23.54
N ASN A 726 6.99 18.70 22.34
CA ASN A 726 7.88 18.11 21.33
C ASN A 726 8.97 19.10 20.89
N ALA A 727 8.60 20.32 20.53
CA ALA A 727 9.57 21.38 20.18
C ALA A 727 10.59 21.59 21.30
N SER A 728 10.15 21.63 22.56
CA SER A 728 11.04 21.84 23.72
C SER A 728 11.98 20.66 24.00
N LEU A 729 11.63 19.46 23.56
CA LEU A 729 12.47 18.26 23.70
C LEU A 729 13.55 18.17 22.61
N PHE A 730 13.29 18.71 21.41
CA PHE A 730 14.12 18.48 20.22
C PHE A 730 14.74 19.75 19.61
N ASP A 731 14.26 20.96 19.92
CA ASP A 731 14.83 22.21 19.39
C ASP A 731 16.01 22.68 20.25
N GLY A 732 17.12 23.07 19.60
CA GLY A 732 18.41 23.33 20.24
C GLY A 732 18.58 24.72 20.88
N THR A 733 17.57 25.57 20.89
CA THR A 733 17.72 26.99 21.24
C THR A 733 17.55 27.29 22.73
N ASN A 734 16.79 26.49 23.48
CA ASN A 734 16.69 26.56 24.95
C ASN A 734 16.71 25.13 25.51
N HIS A 735 17.79 24.72 26.19
CA HIS A 735 17.86 23.38 26.77
C HIS A 735 17.22 23.35 28.16
N PRO A 736 16.02 22.75 28.32
CA PRO A 736 15.43 22.58 29.64
C PRO A 736 16.36 21.78 30.56
N SER A 737 16.28 22.07 31.86
CA SER A 737 16.98 21.25 32.88
C SER A 737 16.58 19.77 32.80
N ASP A 738 17.43 18.87 33.29
CA ASP A 738 17.18 17.42 33.22
C ASP A 738 15.90 16.97 33.96
N ASP A 739 15.48 17.72 34.99
CA ASP A 739 14.18 17.51 35.65
C ASP A 739 13.02 17.88 34.71
N THR A 740 13.07 19.07 34.09
CA THR A 740 12.07 19.52 33.12
C THR A 740 12.01 18.58 31.92
N LYS A 741 13.15 18.11 31.40
CA LYS A 741 13.20 17.10 30.32
C LYS A 741 12.51 15.80 30.71
N ARG A 742 12.74 15.29 31.93
CA ARG A 742 12.05 14.08 32.42
C ARG A 742 10.54 14.30 32.52
N TRP A 743 10.10 15.45 33.00
CA TRP A 743 8.68 15.79 33.06
C TRP A 743 8.04 15.88 31.66
N LEU A 744 8.68 16.58 30.71
CA LEU A 744 8.21 16.67 29.33
C LEU A 744 8.15 15.29 28.65
N LYS A 745 9.16 14.43 28.86
CA LYS A 745 9.14 13.04 28.38
C LYS A 745 7.98 12.25 28.95
N SER A 746 7.64 12.43 30.23
CA SER A 746 6.49 11.74 30.86
C SER A 746 5.13 12.14 30.26
N ILE A 747 5.02 13.34 29.67
CA ILE A 747 3.83 13.78 28.92
C ILE A 747 3.76 13.05 27.58
N MET A 748 4.88 13.02 26.83
CA MET A 748 4.95 12.40 25.50
C MET A 748 4.73 10.88 25.53
N THR A 749 5.29 10.20 26.53
CA THR A 749 5.16 8.73 26.72
C THR A 749 3.84 8.33 27.39
N GLY A 750 3.08 9.30 27.92
CA GLY A 750 1.86 9.05 28.68
C GLY A 750 2.09 8.51 30.09
N GLU A 751 3.34 8.36 30.55
CA GLU A 751 3.68 7.98 31.92
C GLU A 751 2.98 8.87 32.95
N LEU A 752 2.93 10.19 32.70
CA LEU A 752 2.25 11.16 33.57
C LEU A 752 0.78 10.79 33.80
N PHE A 753 0.14 10.18 32.81
CA PHE A 753 -1.27 9.81 32.85
C PHE A 753 -1.49 8.45 33.52
N ARG A 754 -0.48 7.57 33.52
CA ARG A 754 -0.48 6.31 34.27
C ARG A 754 -0.23 6.51 35.77
N VAL A 755 0.33 7.65 36.17
CA VAL A 755 0.54 7.97 37.60
C VAL A 755 -0.80 7.97 38.35
N THR A 756 -0.89 7.06 39.31
CA THR A 756 -2.10 6.69 40.06
C THR A 756 -2.44 7.64 41.22
N SER A 757 -1.91 8.86 41.24
CA SER A 757 -2.17 9.83 42.31
C SER A 757 -3.47 10.63 42.11
N TRP A 758 -4.21 10.37 41.04
CA TRP A 758 -5.50 11.01 40.76
C TRP A 758 -6.61 10.38 41.59
N LEU A 759 -7.22 11.16 42.47
CA LEU A 759 -8.27 10.71 43.39
C LEU A 759 -9.64 11.19 42.89
N ASN A 760 -10.61 10.27 42.82
CA ASN A 760 -12.00 10.59 42.51
C ASN A 760 -12.69 11.17 43.78
N PRO A 761 -13.21 12.41 43.75
CA PRO A 761 -13.89 13.02 44.89
C PRO A 761 -15.04 12.17 45.46
N GLN A 762 -15.80 11.48 44.61
CA GLN A 762 -16.92 10.65 45.03
C GLN A 762 -16.45 9.45 45.86
N ALA A 763 -15.38 8.78 45.44
CA ALA A 763 -14.80 7.67 46.19
C ALA A 763 -14.21 8.15 47.53
N MET A 764 -13.67 9.37 47.57
CA MET A 764 -13.08 9.96 48.77
C MET A 764 -14.10 10.31 49.86
N LEU A 765 -15.40 10.42 49.54
CA LEU A 765 -16.46 10.53 50.55
C LEU A 765 -16.45 9.36 51.54
N ASN A 766 -16.09 8.15 51.07
CA ASN A 766 -16.07 6.95 51.90
C ASN A 766 -14.70 6.71 52.54
N VAL A 767 -13.64 7.02 51.81
CA VAL A 767 -12.26 6.68 52.23
C VAL A 767 -11.72 7.65 53.27
N PHE A 768 -11.95 8.96 53.12
CA PHE A 768 -11.37 9.97 54.04
C PHE A 768 -11.92 9.90 55.46
N PRO A 769 -13.23 9.69 55.70
CA PRO A 769 -13.74 9.58 57.07
C PRO A 769 -13.20 8.37 57.83
N VAL A 770 -12.83 7.29 57.12
CA VAL A 770 -12.30 6.05 57.70
C VAL A 770 -10.81 6.15 57.97
N LEU A 771 -10.02 6.57 56.98
CA LEU A 771 -8.56 6.58 57.08
C LEU A 771 -8.00 7.86 57.70
N MET A 772 -8.75 8.97 57.60
CA MET A 772 -8.33 10.27 58.10
C MET A 772 -9.45 10.93 58.92
N PRO A 773 -9.97 10.28 59.98
CA PRO A 773 -11.14 10.76 60.74
C PRO A 773 -10.94 12.13 61.39
N ASN A 774 -9.69 12.51 61.67
CA ASN A 774 -9.34 13.78 62.30
C ASN A 774 -8.82 14.84 61.29
N ASN A 775 -8.80 14.56 59.99
CA ASN A 775 -8.33 15.49 58.97
C ASN A 775 -9.48 16.35 58.41
N SER A 776 -9.91 17.31 59.23
CA SER A 776 -10.97 18.26 58.89
C SER A 776 -10.79 18.97 57.53
N PRO A 777 -9.59 19.46 57.15
CA PRO A 777 -9.36 20.02 55.81
C PRO A 777 -9.67 19.06 54.65
N ALA A 778 -9.31 17.78 54.78
CA ALA A 778 -9.56 16.79 53.73
C ALA A 778 -11.05 16.52 53.54
N HIS A 779 -11.80 16.45 54.65
CA HIS A 779 -13.26 16.32 54.60
C HIS A 779 -13.91 17.55 53.97
N ASP A 780 -13.46 18.75 54.33
CA ASP A 780 -13.94 20.00 53.74
C ASP A 780 -13.67 20.07 52.23
N ALA A 781 -12.50 19.60 51.79
CA ALA A 781 -12.14 19.57 50.37
C ALA A 781 -13.04 18.64 49.55
N VAL A 782 -13.36 17.44 50.07
CA VAL A 782 -14.31 16.53 49.41
C VAL A 782 -15.70 17.15 49.36
N ILE A 783 -16.19 17.72 50.48
CA ILE A 783 -17.50 18.37 50.51
C ILE A 783 -17.55 19.50 49.47
N LYS A 784 -16.55 20.38 49.43
CA LYS A 784 -16.45 21.49 48.46
C LYS A 784 -16.47 21.00 47.02
N ALA A 785 -15.74 19.92 46.73
CA ALA A 785 -15.73 19.32 45.41
C ALA A 785 -17.12 18.79 45.01
N MET A 786 -17.82 18.11 45.94
CA MET A 786 -19.15 17.55 45.67
C MET A 786 -20.23 18.62 45.47
N ILE A 787 -20.19 19.71 46.23
CA ILE A 787 -21.25 20.75 46.20
C ILE A 787 -21.03 21.87 45.19
N SER A 788 -19.83 21.96 44.59
CA SER A 788 -19.51 22.98 43.59
C SER A 788 -20.46 22.90 42.39
N LYS A 789 -20.78 24.06 41.79
CA LYS A 789 -21.57 24.13 40.55
C LYS A 789 -20.73 24.05 39.27
N SER A 790 -19.40 24.12 39.36
CA SER A 790 -18.50 24.06 38.20
C SER A 790 -18.61 22.74 37.45
N HIS A 791 -18.08 22.67 36.23
CA HIS A 791 -18.02 21.41 35.47
C HIS A 791 -17.27 20.30 36.25
N PRO A 792 -17.66 19.01 36.15
CA PRO A 792 -17.01 17.90 36.88
C PRO A 792 -15.48 17.88 36.79
N PHE A 793 -14.92 18.14 35.60
CA PHE A 793 -13.47 18.23 35.41
C PHE A 793 -12.81 19.34 36.24
N ILE A 794 -13.48 20.48 36.44
CA ILE A 794 -12.96 21.57 37.27
C ILE A 794 -12.99 21.18 38.75
N ARG A 795 -14.06 20.49 39.18
CA ARG A 795 -14.16 19.96 40.56
C ARG A 795 -13.01 19.01 40.87
N GLU A 796 -12.70 18.12 39.93
CA GLU A 796 -11.58 17.19 40.05
C GLU A 796 -10.22 17.89 40.11
N ILE A 797 -10.00 18.94 39.30
CA ILE A 797 -8.76 19.75 39.35
C ILE A 797 -8.60 20.35 40.75
N CYS A 798 -9.60 21.09 41.24
CA CYS A 798 -9.53 21.76 42.53
C CYS A 798 -9.28 20.77 43.68
N PHE A 799 -9.95 19.61 43.62
CA PHE A 799 -9.80 18.56 44.61
C PHE A 799 -8.41 17.91 44.59
N ASN A 800 -7.90 17.57 43.41
CA ASN A 800 -6.59 16.93 43.28
C ASN A 800 -5.45 17.92 43.58
N LEU A 801 -5.57 19.20 43.23
CA LEU A 801 -4.63 20.24 43.66
C LEU A 801 -4.55 20.36 45.19
N PHE A 802 -5.70 20.31 45.87
CA PHE A 802 -5.73 20.25 47.33
C PHE A 802 -4.99 19.02 47.85
N CYS A 803 -5.31 17.83 47.33
CA CYS A 803 -4.69 16.58 47.81
C CYS A 803 -3.18 16.58 47.61
N LEU A 804 -2.71 16.99 46.42
CA LEU A 804 -1.29 17.00 46.06
C LEU A 804 -0.48 18.06 46.82
N SER A 805 -1.10 19.16 47.23
CA SER A 805 -0.42 20.23 47.98
C SER A 805 -0.43 20.05 49.49
N THR A 806 -1.43 19.36 50.04
CA THR A 806 -1.64 19.26 51.50
C THR A 806 -1.36 17.89 52.10
N LEU A 807 -1.51 16.81 51.33
CA LEU A 807 -1.29 15.45 51.83
C LEU A 807 0.16 15.01 51.63
N THR A 808 0.67 14.21 52.56
CA THR A 808 2.01 13.62 52.43
C THR A 808 2.01 12.45 51.45
N ASP A 809 3.15 12.16 50.81
CA ASP A 809 3.30 11.00 49.91
C ASP A 809 2.94 9.66 50.58
N LYS A 810 3.13 9.56 51.90
CA LYS A 810 2.72 8.38 52.68
C LYS A 810 1.19 8.28 52.76
N ALA A 811 0.50 9.39 53.02
CA ALA A 811 -0.95 9.42 53.06
C ALA A 811 -1.55 9.14 51.69
N MET A 812 -0.99 9.70 50.62
CA MET A 812 -1.40 9.43 49.24
C MET A 812 -1.29 7.94 48.87
N ARG A 813 -0.21 7.27 49.29
CA ARG A 813 -0.04 5.81 49.08
C ARG A 813 -1.07 4.98 49.86
N GLN A 814 -1.39 5.36 51.09
CA GLN A 814 -2.40 4.67 51.92
C GLN A 814 -3.81 4.81 51.34
N LEU A 815 -4.16 6.00 50.86
CA LEU A 815 -5.44 6.26 50.19
C LEU A 815 -5.60 5.42 48.92
N LYS A 816 -4.54 5.30 48.13
CA LYS A 816 -4.53 4.47 46.93
C LYS A 816 -4.74 2.98 47.27
N HIS A 817 -3.97 2.43 48.20
CA HIS A 817 -4.13 1.04 48.60
C HIS A 817 -5.57 0.73 49.07
N ALA A 818 -6.20 1.68 49.77
CA ALA A 818 -7.58 1.53 50.18
C ALA A 818 -8.57 1.58 49.02
N LEU A 819 -8.36 2.43 48.01
CA LEU A 819 -9.16 2.43 46.79
C LEU A 819 -9.06 1.11 46.03
N ASP A 820 -7.86 0.55 45.93
CA ASP A 820 -7.62 -0.70 45.20
C ASP A 820 -8.23 -1.94 45.91
N THR A 821 -8.50 -1.84 47.21
CA THR A 821 -9.01 -2.94 48.05
C THR A 821 -10.49 -2.82 48.44
N SER A 822 -11.14 -1.70 48.13
CA SER A 822 -12.52 -1.42 48.54
C SER A 822 -13.48 -1.46 47.34
N SER A 823 -14.48 -2.36 47.34
CA SER A 823 -15.62 -2.29 46.41
C SER A 823 -16.58 -1.19 46.86
N ILE A 824 -16.35 0.04 46.40
CA ILE A 824 -17.19 1.19 46.76
C ILE A 824 -18.45 1.20 45.88
N SER A 825 -19.63 1.14 46.51
CA SER A 825 -20.91 1.40 45.83
C SER A 825 -20.99 2.89 45.45
N LEU A 826 -21.28 3.17 44.18
CA LEU A 826 -21.41 4.52 43.61
C LEU A 826 -22.88 4.92 43.39
N ASP A 827 -23.83 4.23 44.03
CA ASP A 827 -25.25 4.58 43.97
C ASP A 827 -25.49 6.02 44.46
N GLU A 828 -26.29 6.79 43.73
CA GLU A 828 -26.49 8.22 43.98
C GLU A 828 -27.13 8.46 45.36
N ASP A 829 -28.07 7.62 45.77
CA ASP A 829 -28.71 7.68 47.09
C ASP A 829 -27.69 7.44 48.21
N TYR A 830 -26.77 6.50 47.99
CA TYR A 830 -25.68 6.21 48.93
C TYR A 830 -24.67 7.37 49.02
N LEU A 831 -24.32 7.98 47.89
CA LEU A 831 -23.44 9.16 47.86
C LEU A 831 -24.07 10.36 48.59
N LEU A 832 -25.38 10.59 48.43
CA LEU A 832 -26.11 11.63 49.14
C LEU A 832 -26.13 11.39 50.65
N LEU A 833 -26.34 10.14 51.08
CA LEU A 833 -26.28 9.73 52.49
C LEU A 833 -24.89 9.99 53.09
N CYS A 834 -23.82 9.54 52.42
CA CYS A 834 -22.45 9.74 52.89
C CYS A 834 -22.06 11.22 52.94
N LEU A 835 -22.46 12.01 51.94
CA LEU A 835 -22.23 13.45 51.93
C LEU A 835 -23.00 14.14 53.06
N SER A 836 -24.26 13.75 53.31
CA SER A 836 -25.08 14.27 54.41
C SER A 836 -24.44 14.02 55.78
N ASP A 837 -24.00 12.78 56.03
CA ASP A 837 -23.33 12.42 57.29
C ASP A 837 -22.01 13.19 57.46
N LEU A 838 -21.22 13.33 56.40
CA LEU A 838 -19.96 14.07 56.46
C LEU A 838 -20.19 15.57 56.74
N ILE A 839 -21.19 16.19 56.10
CA ILE A 839 -21.61 17.56 56.37
C ILE A 839 -22.06 17.71 57.83
N ALA A 840 -22.90 16.80 58.33
CA ALA A 840 -23.41 16.83 59.70
C ALA A 840 -22.27 16.73 60.73
N ARG A 841 -21.30 15.82 60.51
CA ARG A 841 -20.10 15.68 61.34
C ARG A 841 -19.25 16.95 61.37
N ARG A 842 -19.03 17.58 60.22
CA ARG A 842 -18.21 18.81 60.15
C ARG A 842 -18.91 20.01 60.77
N LEU A 843 -20.22 20.20 60.51
CA LEU A 843 -21.04 21.22 61.17
C LEU A 843 -21.03 21.08 62.69
N SER A 844 -21.15 19.85 63.17
CA SER A 844 -21.04 19.48 64.58
C SER A 844 -19.70 19.88 65.20
N GLN A 845 -18.59 19.51 64.54
CA GLN A 845 -17.23 19.85 64.99
C GLN A 845 -16.99 21.36 65.03
N GLU A 846 -17.31 22.10 63.97
CA GLU A 846 -17.06 23.55 63.89
C GLU A 846 -17.97 24.36 64.83
N GLY A 847 -19.23 23.95 64.98
CA GLY A 847 -20.15 24.57 65.94
C GLY A 847 -19.66 24.40 67.38
N SER A 848 -19.11 23.23 67.74
CA SER A 848 -18.62 22.96 69.10
C SER A 848 -17.43 23.82 69.53
N LYS A 849 -16.61 24.34 68.58
CA LYS A 849 -15.43 25.18 68.86
C LYS A 849 -15.75 26.53 69.51
N SER A 850 -17.02 26.95 69.44
CA SER A 850 -17.48 28.23 69.99
C SER A 850 -17.92 28.16 71.46
N SER A 851 -17.90 26.98 72.08
CA SER A 851 -18.33 26.78 73.47
C SER A 851 -17.34 27.22 74.55
N THR A 852 -16.19 27.81 74.18
CA THR A 852 -15.10 28.19 75.11
C THR A 852 -14.86 29.70 75.28
N LEU A 853 -15.75 30.59 74.86
CA LEU A 853 -15.65 32.03 75.16
C LEU A 853 -16.88 32.53 75.93
N GLY A 854 -16.62 33.08 77.12
CA GLY A 854 -17.62 33.41 78.13
C GLY A 854 -18.44 34.67 77.88
N PHE A 855 -19.65 34.65 78.48
CA PHE A 855 -20.61 35.73 78.79
C PHE A 855 -21.16 36.52 77.58
N GLU A 856 -22.44 36.87 77.45
CA GLU A 856 -23.60 36.93 78.35
C GLU A 856 -24.91 37.09 77.52
N PHE A 857 -26.05 36.91 78.19
CA PHE A 857 -27.45 37.17 77.78
C PHE A 857 -28.37 36.06 77.19
N HIS A 858 -29.36 35.75 78.05
CA HIS A 858 -30.71 35.17 77.88
C HIS A 858 -30.93 33.64 77.75
N ARG A 859 -31.28 33.06 78.91
CA ARG A 859 -32.21 31.93 79.16
C ARG A 859 -32.23 30.80 78.12
N ARG A 860 -31.09 30.16 77.85
CA ARG A 860 -31.03 28.74 77.46
C ARG A 860 -29.81 28.12 78.15
N ARG A 861 -29.95 26.89 78.66
CA ARG A 861 -28.82 26.16 79.27
C ARG A 861 -27.64 26.13 78.27
N PRO A 862 -26.39 26.38 78.70
CA PRO A 862 -25.25 26.17 77.84
C PRO A 862 -25.22 24.69 77.43
N MET A 863 -25.32 24.41 76.14
CA MET A 863 -25.15 23.05 75.63
C MET A 863 -23.70 22.63 75.86
N VAL A 864 -23.51 21.52 76.57
CA VAL A 864 -22.20 20.88 76.68
C VAL A 864 -21.81 20.37 75.29
N LYS A 865 -20.51 20.43 74.93
CA LYS A 865 -20.00 19.97 73.62
C LYS A 865 -20.60 18.64 73.14
N LYS A 866 -20.76 17.67 74.04
CA LYS A 866 -21.38 16.36 73.73
C LYS A 866 -22.86 16.45 73.35
N ASP A 867 -23.63 17.37 73.95
CA ASP A 867 -25.03 17.60 73.60
C ASP A 867 -25.15 18.28 72.24
N TRP A 868 -24.18 19.14 71.88
CA TRP A 868 -24.09 19.79 70.58
C TRP A 868 -23.89 18.80 69.45
N GLU A 869 -22.87 17.97 69.60
CA GLU A 869 -22.53 16.95 68.62
C GLU A 869 -23.70 15.95 68.45
N ARG A 870 -24.33 15.55 69.56
CA ARG A 870 -25.48 14.66 69.55
C ARG A 870 -26.71 15.28 68.87
N THR A 871 -27.01 16.55 69.10
CA THR A 871 -28.21 17.21 68.55
C THR A 871 -28.09 17.39 67.03
N ILE A 872 -26.93 17.80 66.53
CA ILE A 872 -26.70 17.94 65.08
C ILE A 872 -26.70 16.56 64.41
N LEU A 873 -25.99 15.57 64.94
CA LEU A 873 -25.98 14.22 64.34
C LEU A 873 -27.37 13.55 64.37
N GLN A 874 -28.19 13.80 65.39
CA GLN A 874 -29.57 13.32 65.42
C GLN A 874 -30.48 13.99 64.39
N GLY A 875 -30.30 15.29 64.12
CA GLY A 875 -31.08 16.03 63.14
C GLY A 875 -30.85 15.59 61.69
N PHE A 876 -29.67 15.03 61.40
CA PHE A 876 -29.26 14.54 60.07
C PHE A 876 -29.30 13.01 59.95
N LYS A 877 -29.87 12.30 60.95
CA LYS A 877 -29.83 10.82 61.04
C LYS A 877 -30.54 10.10 59.89
N SER A 878 -31.50 10.75 59.23
CA SER A 878 -32.24 10.19 58.09
C SER A 878 -32.48 11.28 57.05
N LEU A 879 -32.19 10.99 55.78
CA LEU A 879 -32.55 11.86 54.67
C LEU A 879 -34.04 11.65 54.32
N PRO A 880 -34.84 12.73 54.21
CA PRO A 880 -36.21 12.63 53.70
C PRO A 880 -36.23 12.21 52.22
N GLU A 881 -37.29 11.52 51.78
CA GLU A 881 -37.51 11.14 50.38
C GLU A 881 -37.55 12.35 49.41
N THR A 882 -37.71 13.57 49.93
CA THR A 882 -37.68 14.81 49.14
C THR A 882 -36.27 15.25 48.76
N VAL A 883 -35.21 14.60 49.24
CA VAL A 883 -33.81 14.94 48.92
C VAL A 883 -33.31 14.02 47.81
N LEU A 884 -33.44 14.47 46.55
CA LEU A 884 -33.05 13.69 45.36
C LEU A 884 -31.78 14.25 44.69
N SER A 885 -31.27 15.38 45.16
CA SER A 885 -30.08 16.02 44.60
C SER A 885 -29.22 16.69 45.67
N ILE A 886 -27.98 17.02 45.31
CA ILE A 886 -27.06 17.78 46.17
C ILE A 886 -27.63 19.17 46.50
N ALA A 887 -28.42 19.76 45.60
CA ALA A 887 -29.08 21.04 45.84
C ALA A 887 -30.15 20.93 46.94
N ASP A 888 -30.94 19.86 46.89
CA ASP A 888 -31.94 19.54 47.92
C ASP A 888 -31.29 19.21 49.26
N LEU A 889 -30.14 18.53 49.23
CA LEU A 889 -29.35 18.21 50.43
C LEU A 889 -28.86 19.47 51.14
N LEU A 890 -28.32 20.45 50.39
CA LEU A 890 -27.88 21.72 50.98
C LEU A 890 -29.07 22.49 51.57
N GLN A 891 -30.20 22.53 50.87
CA GLN A 891 -31.41 23.19 51.38
C GLN A 891 -31.95 22.48 52.64
N HIS A 892 -31.92 21.14 52.64
CA HIS A 892 -32.28 20.32 53.80
C HIS A 892 -31.33 20.59 54.98
N ALA A 893 -30.03 20.70 54.75
CA ALA A 893 -29.06 21.00 55.79
C ALA A 893 -29.33 22.37 56.45
N GLU A 894 -29.60 23.41 55.66
CA GLU A 894 -29.95 24.75 56.14
C GLU A 894 -31.26 24.73 56.96
N ASN A 895 -32.30 24.09 56.42
CA ASN A 895 -33.59 23.94 57.11
C ASN A 895 -33.46 23.15 58.41
N THR A 896 -32.61 22.12 58.44
CA THR A 896 -32.36 21.31 59.64
C THR A 896 -31.65 22.13 60.71
N LEU A 897 -30.63 22.91 60.36
CA LEU A 897 -29.96 23.82 61.30
C LEU A 897 -30.92 24.85 61.91
N ILE A 898 -31.87 25.37 61.12
CA ILE A 898 -32.92 26.29 61.60
C ILE A 898 -33.91 25.58 62.54
N ARG A 899 -34.38 24.37 62.16
CA ARG A 899 -35.34 23.57 62.95
C ARG A 899 -34.79 23.13 64.30
N LEU A 900 -33.49 22.79 64.36
CA LEU A 900 -32.85 22.36 65.60
C LEU A 900 -32.74 23.49 66.66
N ARG A 901 -33.02 24.76 66.29
CA ARG A 901 -33.00 25.95 67.19
C ARG A 901 -31.69 26.10 67.96
N ILE A 902 -30.60 25.65 67.36
CA ILE A 902 -29.24 25.71 67.89
C ILE A 902 -28.65 27.12 67.65
N PRO A 903 -27.86 27.71 68.57
CA PRO A 903 -27.16 28.98 68.34
C PRO A 903 -26.26 28.93 67.08
N LEU A 904 -26.56 29.73 66.06
CA LEU A 904 -25.69 29.87 64.88
C LEU A 904 -24.48 30.74 65.23
N THR A 905 -23.44 30.12 65.78
CA THR A 905 -22.25 30.85 66.22
C THR A 905 -21.49 31.46 65.04
N LEU A 906 -20.75 32.54 65.29
CA LEU A 906 -19.99 33.25 64.25
C LEU A 906 -19.04 32.30 63.49
N ASN A 907 -18.44 31.34 64.19
CA ASN A 907 -17.58 30.33 63.59
C ASN A 907 -18.35 29.38 62.66
N LEU A 908 -19.55 28.94 63.05
CA LEU A 908 -20.41 28.09 62.22
C LEU A 908 -20.89 28.83 60.96
N GLN A 909 -21.26 30.11 61.11
CA GLN A 909 -21.67 30.94 59.98
C GLN A 909 -20.52 31.20 59.00
N LYS A 910 -19.33 31.54 59.51
CA LYS A 910 -18.12 31.70 58.70
C LYS A 910 -17.73 30.40 58.00
N TYR A 911 -17.82 29.26 58.70
CA TYR A 911 -17.55 27.95 58.14
C TYR A 911 -18.55 27.58 57.04
N TRP A 912 -19.87 27.69 57.28
CA TRP A 912 -20.89 27.38 56.27
C TRP A 912 -20.77 28.26 55.04
N PHE A 913 -20.51 29.55 55.23
CA PHE A 913 -20.26 30.49 54.13
C PHE A 913 -18.96 30.15 53.38
N SER A 914 -17.89 29.77 54.08
CA SER A 914 -16.64 29.30 53.45
C SER A 914 -16.80 27.99 52.68
N LEU A 915 -17.72 27.13 53.13
CA LEU A 915 -17.98 25.83 52.53
C LEU A 915 -18.87 25.95 51.30
N THR A 916 -19.97 26.69 51.40
CA THR A 916 -21.08 26.66 50.43
C THR A 916 -21.30 27.98 49.68
N SER A 917 -20.65 29.06 50.11
CA SER A 917 -20.94 30.45 49.70
C SER A 917 -22.38 30.91 50.01
N ARG A 918 -23.14 30.16 50.82
CA ARG A 918 -24.49 30.50 51.28
C ARG A 918 -24.47 31.04 52.70
N ARG A 919 -25.35 31.98 53.01
CA ARG A 919 -25.52 32.52 54.37
C ARG A 919 -26.67 31.80 55.06
N LEU A 920 -26.43 31.34 56.28
CA LEU A 920 -27.51 30.85 57.15
C LEU A 920 -28.35 32.04 57.62
N PRO A 921 -29.69 32.01 57.52
CA PRO A 921 -30.55 33.09 57.99
C PRO A 921 -30.44 33.25 59.53
N PRO A 922 -30.50 34.48 60.06
CA PRO A 922 -30.40 34.72 61.50
C PRO A 922 -31.61 34.13 62.25
N PRO A 923 -31.43 33.65 63.50
CA PRO A 923 -32.52 33.05 64.26
C PRO A 923 -33.50 34.13 64.74
N GLY A 924 -34.65 34.23 64.08
CA GLY A 924 -35.83 34.92 64.60
C GLY A 924 -36.55 35.79 63.58
N PHE A 925 -37.54 35.22 62.89
CA PHE A 925 -38.89 35.77 62.77
C PHE A 925 -39.83 34.63 62.36
N SER A 926 -40.69 34.24 63.30
CA SER A 926 -41.89 33.47 63.01
C SER A 926 -42.87 34.36 62.26
N HIS A 927 -43.38 33.91 61.11
CA HIS A 927 -44.69 34.35 60.63
C HIS A 927 -45.65 33.17 60.73
N THR A 928 -46.64 33.33 61.61
CA THR A 928 -47.86 32.53 61.67
C THR A 928 -48.80 32.93 60.52
N SER A 929 -49.29 31.91 59.82
CA SER A 929 -50.54 31.78 59.04
C SER A 929 -51.44 33.01 58.77
N ASP A 930 -51.84 33.22 57.51
CA ASP A 930 -53.23 32.95 57.07
C ASP A 930 -53.50 33.15 55.57
N VAL A 931 -54.56 32.47 55.14
CA VAL A 931 -55.19 32.31 53.82
C VAL A 931 -55.70 33.63 53.21
N THR A 932 -55.51 33.84 51.89
CA THR A 932 -56.53 34.15 50.84
C THR A 932 -55.83 34.62 49.55
N GLY A 933 -56.18 34.03 48.39
CA GLY A 933 -55.96 34.69 47.07
C GLY A 933 -57.04 35.76 46.80
N PRO A 934 -57.18 36.32 45.58
CA PRO A 934 -56.37 36.15 44.37
C PRO A 934 -55.96 37.49 43.66
N THR A 935 -55.31 37.34 42.51
CA THR A 935 -55.32 38.22 41.31
C THR A 935 -54.54 39.56 41.23
N LEU A 936 -53.90 39.69 40.05
CA LEU A 936 -53.77 40.83 39.13
C LEU A 936 -52.47 41.67 39.08
N SER A 937 -51.79 41.50 37.93
CA SER A 937 -51.15 42.49 37.04
C SER A 937 -50.08 43.44 37.58
N SER A 938 -48.85 43.29 37.07
CA SER A 938 -48.27 44.13 36.00
C SER A 938 -46.94 43.56 35.55
#